data_AF-A0A1M7DRW8-F1
#
_entry.id   AF-A0A1M7DRW8-F1
#
_cell.length_a   1.000
_cell.length_b   1.000
_cell.length_c   1.000
_cell.angle_alpha   90.00
_cell.angle_beta   90.00
_cell.angle_gamma   90.00
#
_symmetry.space_group_name_H-M   'P 1'
#
loop_
_entity.id
_entity.type
_entity.pdbx_description
1 polymer ?
#
loop_
_entity_poly.entity_id
_entity_poly.type
_entity_poly.pdbx_seq_one_letter_code
_entity_poly.pdbx_strand_id
1 'polypeptide(L)'
;MSADLSTGTHSFRVATYNASLNRSEPGALLADLSTPDNTQAQQIAEVIQHNRPDVLLLNEFDYSPEAIEAFQQNYLGISQDGQQPIHYPYVYSAPVNTGVASGFDLDNDGRVVTTPGEEGYAGDALGFGQFPGQYGMLVLSRYPIEYDEVRTFQDFLWQDMPDARLPDNPDTPEAQDYYSQEELDNLPLSSKSHWDIPIQVNGETVHLLASHPTPPTFDGIEDHNGLRNADEIRFWSDYVTPDRSDYIVDDEGQQGGLADNSRFVIVGDQNVDPTDGDSLDGAAQQLLGNALVDAGLAPSSDGAVDAAEQQGGANADQQGPPRFDTADFGDSAPGNLRVDYVLPSQAGLTRLDGGVFWPAEGQDGSDAIDASDHRLTYADLVLTDNDSLVQDLEFLGMTAFDSGTIFQGTTLGGLSGLTYHQASNSYLAISDDRSQSNDARFYSLRVDLSDGQLDDGDVYFTDVTTLRQPDGFPFAEGTIDPEAIDLAEDGTLYISSEGDNNQGIAPTIGHFARDGQQLGSLEVPDSLIPDADGESGVRNNLALESLTISPDQQHLFTATENALVQDGPEANFNTGSPSRLSEYDLTTGKLSHEYLYPTEPVAERPTQDDGFATSGLVDLLALDDDHLLALERGFSEGAGNTVRLYEIDVSRATDIRHIDALSETDARVRPVDKQLVADLGDFGFEPDNIEGMTLGPELADGRQSLLLVSDDNFSETQSTQFIALALELDPADDPDCWWPPGLIKEPPGHGWGRPDHAGPPDFGQFGPHILDEHIFSSRMSESPFSPGSGSQPTPEFPIQLTGLADPMPMGLDLLMS
;
A
#
# COMPACT_ATOMS: atom_id res chain seq x y z
N MET A 1 -43.80 3.39 0.02
CA MET A 1 -42.54 3.66 0.74
C MET A 1 -41.46 3.19 -0.20
N SER A 2 -40.69 4.16 -0.68
CA SER A 2 -39.57 3.98 -1.59
C SER A 2 -38.45 3.35 -0.78
N ALA A 3 -38.10 2.10 -1.07
CA ALA A 3 -36.84 1.55 -0.61
C ALA A 3 -35.77 2.16 -1.52
N ASP A 4 -34.95 3.00 -0.91
CA ASP A 4 -33.68 3.44 -1.46
C ASP A 4 -32.74 2.23 -1.35
N LEU A 5 -32.50 1.57 -2.47
CA LEU A 5 -31.44 0.57 -2.60
C LEU A 5 -30.25 1.31 -3.19
N SER A 6 -29.47 1.94 -2.33
CA SER A 6 -28.08 2.26 -2.64
C SER A 6 -27.27 0.99 -2.47
N THR A 7 -26.53 0.59 -3.51
CA THR A 7 -25.39 -0.33 -3.46
C THR A 7 -24.25 0.32 -2.67
N GLY A 8 -24.50 0.61 -1.38
CA GLY A 8 -23.58 1.36 -0.54
C GLY A 8 -22.50 0.46 0.01
N THR A 9 -21.26 0.72 -0.38
CA THR A 9 -20.05 0.35 0.34
C THR A 9 -20.24 0.61 1.84
N HIS A 10 -20.35 -0.46 2.64
CA HIS A 10 -20.58 -0.36 4.08
C HIS A 10 -19.26 -0.09 4.79
N SER A 11 -19.05 1.14 5.24
CA SER A 11 -17.90 1.49 6.07
C SER A 11 -17.98 0.87 7.48
N PHE A 12 -16.83 0.67 8.10
CA PHE A 12 -16.68 0.20 9.48
C PHE A 12 -15.59 0.99 10.20
N ARG A 13 -15.75 1.17 11.51
CA ARG A 13 -14.79 1.92 12.34
C ARG A 13 -13.92 0.98 13.16
N VAL A 14 -12.60 1.12 13.01
CA VAL A 14 -11.61 0.49 13.88
C VAL A 14 -11.00 1.54 14.80
N ALA A 15 -10.89 1.24 16.09
CA ALA A 15 -10.35 2.15 17.08
C ALA A 15 -9.41 1.47 18.07
N THR A 16 -8.50 2.25 18.64
CA THR A 16 -7.73 1.92 19.83
C THR A 16 -7.99 2.95 20.93
N TYR A 17 -8.00 2.52 22.18
CA TYR A 17 -8.10 3.41 23.33
C TYR A 17 -7.40 2.80 24.54
N ASN A 18 -6.27 3.37 24.96
CA ASN A 18 -5.73 3.10 26.29
C ASN A 18 -6.66 3.71 27.34
N ALA A 19 -7.35 2.84 28.08
CA ALA A 19 -8.45 3.23 28.96
C ALA A 19 -8.00 3.48 30.40
N SER A 20 -6.72 3.26 30.72
CA SER A 20 -6.16 3.29 32.08
C SER A 20 -7.04 2.56 33.10
N LEU A 21 -7.71 1.48 32.67
CA LEU A 21 -8.55 0.60 33.49
C LEU A 21 -7.68 -0.49 34.14
N ASN A 22 -6.51 -0.12 34.61
CA ASN A 22 -5.61 -0.95 35.38
C ASN A 22 -5.71 -0.60 36.87
N ARG A 23 -5.35 -1.53 37.76
CA ARG A 23 -5.31 -1.29 39.21
C ARG A 23 -4.00 -1.77 39.80
N SER A 24 -3.69 -1.31 41.00
CA SER A 24 -2.47 -1.71 41.72
C SER A 24 -2.55 -3.10 42.36
N GLU A 25 -3.74 -3.73 42.37
CA GLU A 25 -3.98 -4.99 43.07
C GLU A 25 -4.83 -5.94 42.23
N PRO A 26 -4.54 -7.27 42.25
CA PRO A 26 -5.32 -8.26 41.52
C PRO A 26 -6.81 -8.22 41.85
N GLY A 27 -7.66 -8.20 40.82
CA GLY A 27 -9.11 -8.26 40.97
C GLY A 27 -9.78 -6.96 41.43
N ALA A 28 -9.02 -5.89 41.69
CA ALA A 28 -9.59 -4.58 41.99
C ALA A 28 -10.38 -4.00 40.81
N LEU A 29 -9.94 -4.24 39.56
CA LEU A 29 -10.68 -3.82 38.36
C LEU A 29 -12.08 -4.45 38.35
N LEU A 30 -12.16 -5.77 38.54
CA LEU A 30 -13.44 -6.46 38.64
C LEU A 30 -14.33 -5.87 39.74
N ALA A 31 -13.76 -5.55 40.90
CA ALA A 31 -14.52 -4.97 42.01
C ALA A 31 -15.14 -3.61 41.63
N ASP A 32 -14.39 -2.77 40.91
CA ASP A 32 -14.85 -1.47 40.41
C ASP A 32 -15.93 -1.62 39.32
N LEU A 33 -15.73 -2.57 38.40
CA LEU A 33 -16.65 -2.78 37.28
C LEU A 33 -17.91 -3.58 37.66
N SER A 34 -17.92 -4.23 38.83
CA SER A 34 -19.05 -5.02 39.33
C SER A 34 -20.27 -4.18 39.73
N THR A 35 -20.12 -2.87 39.91
CA THR A 35 -21.23 -1.91 40.06
C THR A 35 -21.21 -0.92 38.90
N PRO A 36 -22.28 -0.15 38.64
CA PRO A 36 -22.29 0.88 37.59
C PRO A 36 -21.82 2.26 38.12
N ASP A 37 -21.17 2.32 39.28
CA ASP A 37 -20.92 3.57 40.03
C ASP A 37 -19.49 4.11 39.88
N ASN A 38 -18.59 3.43 39.17
CA ASN A 38 -17.22 3.89 38.99
C ASN A 38 -17.16 5.02 37.95
N THR A 39 -16.73 6.22 38.36
CA THR A 39 -16.73 7.43 37.51
C THR A 39 -15.79 7.30 36.31
N GLN A 40 -14.58 6.78 36.49
CA GLN A 40 -13.63 6.58 35.38
C GLN A 40 -14.27 5.66 34.32
N ALA A 41 -14.79 4.51 34.73
CA ALA A 41 -15.42 3.57 33.81
C ALA A 41 -16.69 4.12 33.13
N GLN A 42 -17.44 5.02 33.78
CA GLN A 42 -18.56 5.75 33.15
C GLN A 42 -18.06 6.65 32.01
N GLN A 43 -17.00 7.43 32.26
CA GLN A 43 -16.41 8.34 31.27
C GLN A 43 -15.75 7.57 30.10
N ILE A 44 -15.01 6.48 30.38
CA ILE A 44 -14.47 5.61 29.33
C ILE A 44 -15.61 5.04 28.46
N ALA A 45 -16.69 4.57 29.10
CA ALA A 45 -17.84 4.06 28.35
C ALA A 45 -18.57 5.17 27.57
N GLU A 46 -18.61 6.41 28.08
CA GLU A 46 -19.14 7.57 27.37
C GLU A 46 -18.35 7.84 26.09
N VAL A 47 -17.02 7.92 26.16
CA VAL A 47 -16.14 8.08 25.00
C VAL A 47 -16.40 6.99 23.96
N ILE A 48 -16.48 5.73 24.38
CA ILE A 48 -16.76 4.60 23.47
C ILE A 48 -18.17 4.72 22.86
N GLN A 49 -19.18 5.09 23.64
CA GLN A 49 -20.56 5.24 23.16
C GLN A 49 -20.76 6.44 22.23
N HIS A 50 -19.95 7.47 22.38
CA HIS A 50 -19.92 8.63 21.50
C HIS A 50 -19.29 8.26 20.15
N ASN A 51 -18.13 7.58 20.17
CA ASN A 51 -17.36 7.26 18.96
C ASN A 51 -17.84 6.02 18.21
N ARG A 52 -18.59 5.14 18.88
CA ARG A 52 -19.28 3.97 18.32
C ARG A 52 -18.42 3.00 17.49
N PRO A 53 -17.17 2.67 17.87
CA PRO A 53 -16.35 1.78 17.06
C PRO A 53 -17.04 0.43 16.81
N ASP A 54 -16.75 -0.16 15.65
CA ASP A 54 -17.22 -1.51 15.31
C ASP A 54 -16.22 -2.56 15.77
N VAL A 55 -14.93 -2.24 15.71
CA VAL A 55 -13.82 -3.00 16.31
C VAL A 55 -13.02 -2.05 17.20
N LEU A 56 -12.76 -2.46 18.45
CA LEU A 56 -12.09 -1.65 19.45
C LEU A 56 -11.04 -2.48 20.20
N LEU A 57 -9.79 -2.02 20.18
CA LEU A 57 -8.75 -2.44 21.12
C LEU A 57 -8.76 -1.50 22.34
N LEU A 58 -8.85 -2.08 23.53
CA LEU A 58 -8.62 -1.40 24.79
C LEU A 58 -7.27 -1.83 25.37
N ASN A 59 -6.37 -0.86 25.53
CA ASN A 59 -5.12 -1.03 26.26
C ASN A 59 -5.34 -0.71 27.75
N GLU A 60 -4.48 -1.26 28.59
CA GLU A 60 -4.54 -1.15 30.05
C GLU A 60 -5.86 -1.59 30.68
N PHE A 61 -6.42 -2.68 30.16
CA PHE A 61 -7.52 -3.38 30.81
C PHE A 61 -6.95 -4.61 31.51
N ASP A 62 -6.88 -4.60 32.85
CA ASP A 62 -6.32 -5.75 33.59
C ASP A 62 -6.98 -7.06 33.15
N TYR A 63 -6.17 -8.08 32.86
CA TYR A 63 -6.65 -9.37 32.37
C TYR A 63 -7.59 -10.02 33.40
N SER A 64 -8.89 -10.03 33.07
CA SER A 64 -9.94 -10.57 33.93
C SER A 64 -11.20 -10.85 33.09
N PRO A 65 -11.47 -12.11 32.73
CA PRO A 65 -12.67 -12.48 31.98
C PRO A 65 -13.97 -11.97 32.62
N GLU A 66 -14.06 -12.01 33.96
CA GLU A 66 -15.23 -11.52 34.69
C GLU A 66 -15.36 -9.99 34.64
N ALA A 67 -14.24 -9.25 34.60
CA ALA A 67 -14.28 -7.79 34.50
C ALA A 67 -14.82 -7.34 33.14
N ILE A 68 -14.52 -8.08 32.06
CA ILE A 68 -15.04 -7.81 30.72
C ILE A 68 -16.57 -7.89 30.70
N GLU A 69 -17.13 -8.96 31.26
CA GLU A 69 -18.59 -9.11 31.37
C GLU A 69 -19.23 -7.98 32.20
N ALA A 70 -18.59 -7.62 33.31
CA ALA A 70 -19.05 -6.55 34.18
C ALA A 70 -19.01 -5.18 33.47
N PHE A 71 -17.95 -4.89 32.72
CA PHE A 71 -17.81 -3.67 31.92
C PHE A 71 -18.92 -3.55 30.86
N GLN A 72 -19.14 -4.62 30.10
CA GLN A 72 -20.17 -4.63 29.07
C GLN A 72 -21.57 -4.44 29.66
N GLN A 73 -21.88 -5.07 30.80
CA GLN A 73 -23.22 -5.01 31.40
C GLN A 73 -23.49 -3.69 32.13
N ASN A 74 -22.53 -3.23 32.93
CA ASN A 74 -22.73 -2.12 33.86
C ASN A 74 -22.36 -0.76 33.27
N TYR A 75 -21.63 -0.72 32.14
CA TYR A 75 -21.14 0.54 31.56
C TYR A 75 -21.48 0.67 30.09
N LEU A 76 -21.02 -0.24 29.23
CA LEU A 76 -21.29 -0.14 27.78
C LEU A 76 -22.77 -0.37 27.43
N GLY A 77 -23.42 -1.29 28.14
CA GLY A 77 -24.83 -1.66 27.95
C GLY A 77 -25.85 -0.68 28.55
N ILE A 78 -25.39 0.40 29.20
CA ILE A 78 -26.26 1.47 29.74
C ILE A 78 -25.82 2.83 29.21
N SER A 79 -26.76 3.76 29.05
CA SER A 79 -26.45 5.08 28.50
C SER A 79 -25.57 5.88 29.46
N GLN A 80 -24.44 6.40 28.97
CA GLN A 80 -23.60 7.38 29.64
C GLN A 80 -23.84 8.75 29.01
N ASP A 81 -24.07 9.77 29.83
CA ASP A 81 -24.40 11.14 29.42
C ASP A 81 -25.36 11.29 28.22
N GLY A 82 -26.38 10.41 28.13
CA GLY A 82 -27.37 10.44 27.04
C GLY A 82 -26.91 9.80 25.72
N GLN A 83 -25.65 9.34 25.63
CA GLN A 83 -25.13 8.55 24.53
C GLN A 83 -25.83 7.19 24.47
N GLN A 84 -25.96 6.62 23.26
CA GLN A 84 -26.63 5.35 23.10
C GLN A 84 -25.78 4.19 23.65
N PRO A 85 -26.36 3.23 24.39
CA PRO A 85 -25.67 2.01 24.75
C PRO A 85 -25.03 1.32 23.55
N ILE A 86 -23.95 0.59 23.77
CA ILE A 86 -23.19 -0.15 22.76
C ILE A 86 -22.95 -1.58 23.25
N HIS A 87 -22.99 -2.54 22.33
CA HIS A 87 -22.85 -3.95 22.66
C HIS A 87 -21.91 -4.62 21.66
N TYR A 88 -20.97 -5.42 22.17
CA TYR A 88 -20.01 -6.16 21.37
C TYR A 88 -20.23 -7.66 21.55
N PRO A 89 -20.88 -8.34 20.59
CA PRO A 89 -21.14 -9.78 20.67
C PRO A 89 -19.87 -10.64 20.62
N TYR A 90 -18.76 -10.12 20.10
CA TYR A 90 -17.50 -10.83 19.98
C TYR A 90 -16.42 -10.13 20.81
N VAL A 91 -15.67 -10.94 21.55
CA VAL A 91 -14.70 -10.48 22.54
C VAL A 91 -13.47 -11.36 22.45
N TYR A 92 -12.29 -10.77 22.50
CA TYR A 92 -11.04 -11.50 22.63
C TYR A 92 -10.15 -10.85 23.71
N SER A 93 -9.57 -11.69 24.57
CA SER A 93 -8.57 -11.30 25.56
C SER A 93 -7.76 -12.54 25.93
N ALA A 94 -6.45 -12.39 26.05
CA ALA A 94 -5.52 -13.45 26.40
C ALA A 94 -4.53 -12.95 27.47
N PRO A 95 -3.80 -13.86 28.15
CA PRO A 95 -2.72 -13.48 29.05
C PRO A 95 -1.68 -12.58 28.38
N VAL A 96 -0.97 -11.80 29.21
CA VAL A 96 0.10 -10.87 28.81
C VAL A 96 1.30 -11.07 29.74
N ASN A 97 2.49 -10.61 29.33
CA ASN A 97 3.73 -10.77 30.08
C ASN A 97 3.90 -9.81 31.27
N THR A 98 3.11 -8.74 31.32
CA THR A 98 3.15 -7.77 32.42
C THR A 98 2.85 -8.42 33.77
N GLY A 99 3.77 -8.20 34.70
CA GLY A 99 3.70 -8.72 36.06
C GLY A 99 3.82 -10.23 36.18
N VAL A 100 4.21 -10.96 35.12
CA VAL A 100 4.61 -12.37 35.22
C VAL A 100 6.03 -12.44 35.78
N ALA A 101 6.24 -13.09 36.92
CA ALA A 101 7.56 -13.17 37.54
C ALA A 101 8.57 -13.89 36.64
N SER A 102 9.70 -13.26 36.32
CA SER A 102 10.76 -13.85 35.49
C SER A 102 11.59 -14.88 36.27
N GLY A 103 11.79 -14.64 37.58
CA GLY A 103 12.74 -15.41 38.39
C GLY A 103 14.18 -14.89 38.33
N PHE A 104 14.41 -13.76 37.67
CA PHE A 104 15.70 -13.11 37.46
C PHE A 104 15.70 -11.66 37.99
N ASP A 105 16.88 -11.04 38.04
CA ASP A 105 17.14 -9.66 38.48
C ASP A 105 17.21 -8.78 37.22
N LEU A 106 16.05 -8.52 36.60
CA LEU A 106 16.01 -7.96 35.23
C LEU A 106 16.34 -6.47 35.19
N ASP A 107 16.24 -5.76 36.32
CA ASP A 107 16.62 -4.35 36.44
C ASP A 107 18.02 -4.15 37.05
N ASN A 108 18.73 -5.25 37.38
CA ASN A 108 20.07 -5.27 37.95
C ASN A 108 20.20 -4.49 39.28
N ASP A 109 19.14 -4.40 40.10
CA ASP A 109 19.19 -3.75 41.42
C ASP A 109 19.90 -4.59 42.51
N GLY A 110 20.23 -5.84 42.18
CA GLY A 110 20.90 -6.81 43.05
C GLY A 110 19.95 -7.71 43.85
N ARG A 111 18.67 -7.78 43.47
CA ARG A 111 17.63 -8.59 44.11
C ARG A 111 16.82 -9.32 43.05
N VAL A 112 16.24 -10.44 43.47
CA VAL A 112 15.26 -11.18 42.68
C VAL A 112 13.98 -11.24 43.48
N VAL A 113 12.93 -10.60 42.98
CA VAL A 113 11.63 -10.45 43.63
C VAL A 113 10.56 -11.16 42.80
N THR A 114 9.99 -12.24 43.35
CA THR A 114 9.04 -13.11 42.63
C THR A 114 7.65 -13.15 43.28
N THR A 115 7.42 -12.34 44.32
CA THR A 115 6.13 -12.27 45.02
C THR A 115 5.38 -11.00 44.61
N PRO A 116 4.20 -11.11 43.96
CA PRO A 116 3.38 -9.95 43.60
C PRO A 116 3.13 -9.00 44.78
N GLY A 117 3.26 -7.70 44.52
CA GLY A 117 3.09 -6.62 45.51
C GLY A 117 4.26 -6.40 46.48
N GLU A 118 5.36 -7.16 46.40
CA GLU A 118 6.62 -6.82 47.08
C GLU A 118 7.36 -5.67 46.35
N GLU A 119 8.05 -4.81 47.11
CA GLU A 119 8.87 -3.72 46.54
C GLU A 119 9.96 -4.31 45.64
N GLY A 120 10.02 -3.86 44.38
CA GLY A 120 10.92 -4.40 43.34
C GLY A 120 10.26 -5.41 42.40
N TYR A 121 9.09 -5.98 42.74
CA TYR A 121 8.47 -7.04 41.94
C TYR A 121 8.27 -6.68 40.46
N ALA A 122 7.84 -5.45 40.18
CA ALA A 122 7.56 -5.02 38.81
C ALA A 122 8.82 -4.90 37.94
N GLY A 123 9.98 -4.59 38.53
CA GLY A 123 11.26 -4.53 37.79
C GLY A 123 11.75 -5.90 37.35
N ASP A 124 11.42 -6.96 38.12
CA ASP A 124 11.81 -8.35 37.84
C ASP A 124 10.77 -9.16 37.06
N ALA A 125 9.68 -8.55 36.64
CA ALA A 125 8.66 -9.21 35.83
C ALA A 125 9.05 -9.22 34.34
N LEU A 126 8.58 -10.22 33.56
CA LEU A 126 8.86 -10.34 32.12
C LEU A 126 8.43 -9.10 31.32
N GLY A 127 7.37 -8.44 31.78
CA GLY A 127 7.05 -7.04 31.50
C GLY A 127 6.66 -6.34 32.79
N PHE A 128 6.89 -5.03 32.87
CA PHE A 128 6.67 -4.27 34.11
C PHE A 128 5.21 -4.37 34.59
N GLY A 129 5.01 -4.85 35.82
CA GLY A 129 3.68 -4.98 36.44
C GLY A 129 3.72 -5.54 37.86
N GLN A 130 2.80 -5.12 38.71
CA GLN A 130 2.72 -5.51 40.13
C GLN A 130 2.10 -6.89 40.34
N PHE A 131 1.41 -7.43 39.33
CA PHE A 131 0.84 -8.78 39.34
C PHE A 131 0.59 -9.27 37.90
N PRO A 132 0.52 -10.61 37.68
CA PRO A 132 0.28 -11.16 36.34
C PRO A 132 -1.03 -10.67 35.73
N GLY A 133 -0.93 -10.04 34.55
CA GLY A 133 -2.09 -9.53 33.82
C GLY A 133 -2.46 -8.08 34.09
N GLN A 134 -1.72 -7.35 34.94
CA GLN A 134 -1.87 -5.90 35.06
C GLN A 134 -1.57 -5.23 33.71
N TYR A 135 -2.25 -4.15 33.33
CA TYR A 135 -2.04 -3.46 32.04
C TYR A 135 -2.35 -4.33 30.80
N GLY A 136 -3.26 -5.29 30.96
CA GLY A 136 -3.68 -6.19 29.90
C GLY A 136 -4.37 -5.50 28.72
N MET A 137 -4.85 -6.32 27.79
CA MET A 137 -5.50 -5.88 26.56
C MET A 137 -6.86 -6.59 26.37
N LEU A 138 -7.78 -5.89 25.69
CA LEU A 138 -9.13 -6.37 25.41
C LEU A 138 -9.59 -5.91 24.02
N VAL A 139 -9.96 -6.87 23.17
CA VAL A 139 -10.59 -6.59 21.87
C VAL A 139 -12.09 -6.81 21.97
N LEU A 140 -12.86 -5.82 21.52
CA LEU A 140 -14.31 -5.83 21.44
C LEU A 140 -14.73 -5.61 19.99
N SER A 141 -15.56 -6.51 19.43
CA SER A 141 -15.98 -6.46 18.03
C SER A 141 -17.48 -6.68 17.85
N ARG A 142 -18.06 -5.92 16.92
CA ARG A 142 -19.42 -6.14 16.37
C ARG A 142 -19.42 -7.18 15.26
N TYR A 143 -18.27 -7.44 14.67
CA TYR A 143 -18.04 -8.44 13.63
C TYR A 143 -17.49 -9.75 14.23
N PRO A 144 -17.82 -10.92 13.67
CA PRO A 144 -17.29 -12.20 14.14
C PRO A 144 -15.77 -12.23 14.16
N ILE A 145 -15.21 -12.84 15.21
CA ILE A 145 -13.79 -13.18 15.31
C ILE A 145 -13.63 -14.65 14.94
N GLU A 146 -12.66 -14.97 14.08
CA GLU A 146 -12.29 -16.35 13.73
C GLU A 146 -11.33 -16.90 14.80
N TYR A 147 -11.89 -17.28 15.95
CA TYR A 147 -11.13 -17.66 17.15
C TYR A 147 -10.10 -18.79 16.95
N ASP A 148 -10.38 -19.73 16.05
CA ASP A 148 -9.50 -20.87 15.80
C ASP A 148 -8.26 -20.49 14.95
N GLU A 149 -8.25 -19.29 14.35
CA GLU A 149 -7.17 -18.77 13.50
C GLU A 149 -6.40 -17.60 14.17
N VAL A 150 -6.70 -17.30 15.44
CA VAL A 150 -6.00 -16.26 16.19
C VAL A 150 -4.58 -16.71 16.50
N ARG A 151 -3.61 -15.85 16.21
CA ARG A 151 -2.20 -16.08 16.53
C ARG A 151 -1.76 -15.16 17.65
N THR A 152 -1.02 -15.69 18.62
CA THR A 152 -0.42 -14.94 19.71
C THR A 152 1.09 -15.11 19.70
N PHE A 153 1.80 -14.07 20.09
CA PHE A 153 3.26 -14.05 20.17
C PHE A 153 3.69 -13.59 21.56
N GLN A 154 3.05 -14.14 22.59
CA GLN A 154 3.37 -13.85 23.98
C GLN A 154 4.75 -14.40 24.34
N ASP A 155 5.08 -15.61 23.87
CA ASP A 155 6.27 -16.35 24.28
C ASP A 155 7.46 -16.16 23.30
N PHE A 156 7.26 -15.42 22.20
CA PHE A 156 8.32 -15.13 21.22
C PHE A 156 9.48 -14.37 21.88
N LEU A 157 10.69 -14.93 21.87
CA LEU A 157 11.85 -14.41 22.61
C LEU A 157 12.48 -13.20 21.91
N TRP A 158 12.95 -12.23 22.69
CA TRP A 158 13.58 -11.03 22.13
C TRP A 158 14.85 -11.37 21.34
N GLN A 159 15.67 -12.29 21.88
CA GLN A 159 16.89 -12.74 21.21
C GLN A 159 16.67 -13.51 19.89
N ASP A 160 15.45 -13.97 19.62
CA ASP A 160 15.14 -14.72 18.39
C ASP A 160 14.91 -13.79 17.18
N MET A 161 14.82 -12.47 17.41
CA MET A 161 14.80 -11.51 16.31
C MET A 161 16.19 -11.43 15.62
N PRO A 162 16.23 -11.43 14.27
CA PRO A 162 17.45 -11.14 13.54
C PRO A 162 17.96 -9.74 13.89
N ASP A 163 19.21 -9.66 14.34
CA ASP A 163 19.85 -8.44 14.80
C ASP A 163 19.06 -7.72 15.91
N ALA A 164 18.56 -8.49 16.88
CA ALA A 164 17.86 -7.96 18.07
C ALA A 164 18.67 -6.82 18.74
N ARG A 165 17.98 -5.74 19.10
CA ARG A 165 18.55 -4.54 19.73
C ARG A 165 18.74 -4.75 21.23
N LEU A 166 19.50 -5.77 21.61
CA LEU A 166 19.74 -6.09 23.02
C LEU A 166 20.57 -4.98 23.70
N PRO A 167 20.26 -4.58 24.95
CA PRO A 167 20.94 -3.49 25.64
C PRO A 167 22.35 -3.85 26.10
N ASP A 168 23.24 -2.85 26.10
CA ASP A 168 24.60 -2.94 26.63
C ASP A 168 24.61 -2.66 28.13
N ASN A 169 25.44 -3.38 28.92
CA ASN A 169 25.69 -3.00 30.30
C ASN A 169 26.73 -1.86 30.35
N PRO A 170 26.40 -0.66 30.87
CA PRO A 170 27.33 0.47 30.87
C PRO A 170 28.57 0.26 31.77
N ASP A 171 28.56 -0.74 32.66
CA ASP A 171 29.67 -1.06 33.55
C ASP A 171 30.66 -2.08 32.98
N THR A 172 30.38 -2.66 31.80
CA THR A 172 31.23 -3.65 31.12
C THR A 172 31.67 -3.15 29.73
N PRO A 173 32.78 -3.69 29.18
CA PRO A 173 33.23 -3.37 27.83
C PRO A 173 32.61 -4.27 26.74
N GLU A 174 31.94 -5.35 27.11
CA GLU A 174 31.22 -6.22 26.18
C GLU A 174 29.94 -5.52 25.71
N ALA A 175 29.54 -5.75 24.46
CA ALA A 175 28.29 -5.21 23.93
C ALA A 175 27.17 -6.23 24.10
N GLN A 176 25.93 -5.74 24.20
CA GLN A 176 24.68 -6.47 24.28
C GLN A 176 24.63 -7.47 25.45
N ASP A 177 25.21 -7.08 26.58
CA ASP A 177 25.46 -7.94 27.73
C ASP A 177 24.72 -7.49 29.02
N TYR A 178 23.74 -6.60 28.89
CA TYR A 178 22.89 -6.21 30.02
C TYR A 178 22.16 -7.41 30.63
N TYR A 179 21.66 -8.30 29.77
CA TYR A 179 21.06 -9.57 30.18
C TYR A 179 22.03 -10.73 29.98
N SER A 180 22.03 -11.67 30.92
CA SER A 180 22.70 -12.95 30.77
C SER A 180 21.97 -13.86 29.76
N GLN A 181 22.67 -14.88 29.26
CA GLN A 181 22.05 -15.85 28.36
C GLN A 181 20.86 -16.58 29.00
N GLU A 182 20.90 -16.86 30.32
CA GLU A 182 19.79 -17.54 31.00
C GLU A 182 18.54 -16.65 31.08
N GLU A 183 18.72 -15.33 31.22
CA GLU A 183 17.63 -14.36 31.15
C GLU A 183 17.06 -14.26 29.74
N LEU A 184 17.92 -14.13 28.71
CA LEU A 184 17.48 -14.06 27.31
C LEU A 184 16.73 -15.33 26.87
N ASP A 185 17.10 -16.50 27.38
CA ASP A 185 16.39 -17.77 27.13
C ASP A 185 14.95 -17.78 27.71
N ASN A 186 14.58 -16.78 28.51
CA ASN A 186 13.28 -16.64 29.15
C ASN A 186 12.64 -15.25 28.96
N LEU A 187 13.27 -14.32 28.24
CA LEU A 187 12.80 -12.94 28.07
C LEU A 187 12.04 -12.79 26.74
N PRO A 188 10.70 -12.70 26.76
CA PRO A 188 9.92 -12.49 25.56
C PRO A 188 10.17 -11.09 24.99
N LEU A 189 10.05 -10.94 23.67
CA LEU A 189 10.05 -9.63 23.00
C LEU A 189 8.91 -8.77 23.55
N SER A 190 7.69 -9.30 23.50
CA SER A 190 6.49 -8.61 23.92
C SER A 190 6.50 -8.35 25.44
N SER A 191 6.46 -7.08 25.85
CA SER A 191 6.28 -6.68 27.24
C SER A 191 4.85 -6.96 27.73
N LYS A 192 3.85 -6.84 26.84
CA LYS A 192 2.47 -7.28 27.04
C LYS A 192 2.18 -8.50 26.16
N SER A 193 1.82 -8.29 24.89
CA SER A 193 1.68 -9.33 23.86
C SER A 193 1.52 -8.70 22.47
N HIS A 194 1.77 -9.46 21.42
CA HIS A 194 1.31 -9.21 20.05
C HIS A 194 0.22 -10.24 19.70
N TRP A 195 -0.88 -9.80 19.08
CA TRP A 195 -1.98 -10.66 18.62
C TRP A 195 -2.34 -10.36 17.17
N ASP A 196 -2.44 -11.39 16.35
CA ASP A 196 -3.10 -11.33 15.04
C ASP A 196 -4.49 -11.97 15.17
N ILE A 197 -5.53 -11.15 15.02
CA ILE A 197 -6.92 -11.56 15.25
C ILE A 197 -7.71 -11.38 13.95
N PRO A 198 -8.03 -12.47 13.23
CA PRO A 198 -8.83 -12.38 12.01
C PRO A 198 -10.31 -12.06 12.34
N ILE A 199 -10.85 -11.02 11.71
CA ILE A 199 -12.23 -10.54 11.90
C ILE A 199 -12.99 -10.59 10.57
N GLN A 200 -14.21 -11.14 10.59
CA GLN A 200 -15.07 -11.22 9.40
C GLN A 200 -15.89 -9.94 9.21
N VAL A 201 -15.39 -9.03 8.39
CA VAL A 201 -16.08 -7.80 8.01
C VAL A 201 -16.77 -8.03 6.66
N ASN A 202 -18.10 -7.94 6.63
CA ASN A 202 -18.91 -8.11 5.41
C ASN A 202 -18.64 -9.39 4.57
N GLY A 203 -18.06 -10.44 5.16
CA GLY A 203 -17.74 -11.70 4.48
C GLY A 203 -16.25 -11.88 4.16
N GLU A 204 -15.47 -10.81 4.25
CA GLU A 204 -14.02 -10.78 4.04
C GLU A 204 -13.27 -10.81 5.38
N THR A 205 -12.07 -11.37 5.36
CA THR A 205 -11.17 -11.38 6.54
C THR A 205 -10.37 -10.09 6.59
N VAL A 206 -10.41 -9.42 7.76
CA VAL A 206 -9.52 -8.31 8.10
C VAL A 206 -8.75 -8.69 9.37
N HIS A 207 -7.43 -8.71 9.28
CA HIS A 207 -6.55 -9.02 10.41
C HIS A 207 -6.40 -7.80 11.32
N LEU A 208 -6.81 -7.91 12.58
CA LEU A 208 -6.53 -6.90 13.60
C LEU A 208 -5.19 -7.25 14.28
N LEU A 209 -4.15 -6.48 13.98
CA LEU A 209 -2.81 -6.68 14.55
C LEU A 209 -2.67 -5.81 15.80
N ALA A 210 -2.95 -6.40 16.96
CA ALA A 210 -3.10 -5.72 18.24
C ALA A 210 -1.86 -5.86 19.13
N SER A 211 -1.39 -4.74 19.68
CA SER A 211 -0.22 -4.73 20.58
C SER A 211 -0.25 -3.57 21.58
N HIS A 212 0.59 -3.69 22.60
CA HIS A 212 0.88 -2.63 23.56
C HIS A 212 2.37 -2.72 23.95
N PRO A 213 3.29 -2.19 23.14
CA PRO A 213 4.71 -2.17 23.45
C PRO A 213 5.05 -1.50 24.79
N THR A 214 6.30 -1.67 25.24
CA THR A 214 6.80 -1.04 26.44
C THR A 214 6.96 0.47 26.23
N PRO A 215 6.66 1.35 27.21
CA PRO A 215 7.04 2.76 27.15
C PRO A 215 8.56 2.90 27.06
N PRO A 216 9.13 3.73 26.18
CA PRO A 216 10.57 3.82 25.91
C PRO A 216 11.33 4.67 26.96
N THR A 217 10.90 4.62 28.22
CA THR A 217 11.46 5.44 29.30
C THR A 217 11.45 4.65 30.61
N PHE A 218 11.75 5.30 31.74
CA PHE A 218 11.85 4.70 33.07
C PHE A 218 13.06 3.78 33.29
N ASP A 219 14.15 4.01 32.57
CA ASP A 219 15.39 3.25 32.59
C ASP A 219 16.65 4.15 32.59
N GLY A 220 17.82 3.53 32.60
CA GLY A 220 19.12 4.21 32.60
C GLY A 220 19.71 4.40 31.20
N ILE A 221 21.04 4.57 31.15
CA ILE A 221 21.76 4.81 29.89
C ILE A 221 21.80 3.58 28.97
N GLU A 222 21.50 2.41 29.52
CA GLU A 222 21.33 1.15 28.80
C GLU A 222 20.15 1.18 27.81
N ASP A 223 19.17 2.06 28.02
CA ASP A 223 17.98 2.25 27.18
C ASP A 223 17.24 0.93 26.85
N HIS A 224 17.09 0.06 27.85
CA HIS A 224 16.49 -1.25 27.62
C HIS A 224 15.04 -1.19 27.13
N ASN A 225 14.32 -0.11 27.46
CA ASN A 225 12.92 0.08 27.11
C ASN A 225 12.80 0.72 25.73
N GLY A 226 13.61 1.73 25.39
CA GLY A 226 13.63 2.31 24.05
C GLY A 226 14.03 1.28 22.99
N LEU A 227 15.03 0.45 23.29
CA LEU A 227 15.47 -0.62 22.40
C LEU A 227 14.41 -1.74 22.25
N ARG A 228 13.78 -2.18 23.35
CA ARG A 228 12.71 -3.20 23.32
C ARG A 228 11.48 -2.68 22.59
N ASN A 229 11.05 -1.45 22.85
CA ASN A 229 9.94 -0.80 22.17
C ASN A 229 10.17 -0.77 20.64
N ALA A 230 11.38 -0.38 20.21
CA ALA A 230 11.72 -0.33 18.78
C ALA A 230 11.65 -1.71 18.11
N ASP A 231 12.02 -2.79 18.80
CA ASP A 231 11.92 -4.16 18.31
C ASP A 231 10.49 -4.71 18.36
N GLU A 232 9.70 -4.36 19.38
CA GLU A 232 8.25 -4.66 19.43
C GLU A 232 7.53 -3.99 18.24
N ILE A 233 7.86 -2.75 17.89
CA ILE A 233 7.28 -2.07 16.72
C ILE A 233 7.77 -2.70 15.40
N ARG A 234 9.06 -3.05 15.33
CA ARG A 234 9.65 -3.72 14.17
C ARG A 234 8.96 -5.05 13.88
N PHE A 235 8.57 -5.79 14.92
CA PHE A 235 7.87 -7.06 14.79
C PHE A 235 6.70 -6.96 13.83
N TRP A 236 5.84 -5.94 13.95
CA TRP A 236 4.73 -5.78 13.00
C TRP A 236 5.18 -5.41 11.60
N SER A 237 6.21 -4.57 11.44
CA SER A 237 6.75 -4.23 10.12
C SER A 237 7.26 -5.49 9.39
N ASP A 238 7.97 -6.37 10.10
CA ASP A 238 8.46 -7.63 9.56
C ASP A 238 7.31 -8.64 9.35
N TYR A 239 6.32 -8.69 10.25
CA TYR A 239 5.16 -9.60 10.17
C TYR A 239 4.28 -9.36 8.94
N VAL A 240 4.09 -8.10 8.55
CA VAL A 240 3.28 -7.75 7.36
C VAL A 240 4.08 -7.79 6.06
N THR A 241 5.40 -7.96 6.12
CA THR A 241 6.29 -7.99 4.94
C THR A 241 6.75 -9.44 4.71
N PRO A 242 6.18 -10.19 3.76
CA PRO A 242 6.38 -11.64 3.67
C PRO A 242 7.85 -12.08 3.67
N ASP A 243 8.69 -11.40 2.88
CA ASP A 243 10.13 -11.66 2.75
C ASP A 243 10.96 -11.42 4.03
N ARG A 244 10.36 -10.85 5.08
CA ARG A 244 11.02 -10.57 6.37
C ARG A 244 10.45 -11.38 7.53
N SER A 245 9.38 -12.11 7.32
CA SER A 245 8.60 -12.73 8.39
C SER A 245 9.03 -14.15 8.77
N ASP A 246 10.00 -14.73 8.05
CA ASP A 246 10.42 -16.13 8.19
C ASP A 246 10.86 -16.53 9.61
N TYR A 247 11.37 -15.58 10.41
CA TYR A 247 11.84 -15.86 11.76
C TYR A 247 10.73 -15.86 12.81
N ILE A 248 9.54 -15.36 12.47
CA ILE A 248 8.44 -15.17 13.40
C ILE A 248 7.73 -16.51 13.61
N VAL A 249 7.54 -16.88 14.87
CA VAL A 249 6.86 -18.11 15.29
C VAL A 249 5.86 -17.74 16.38
N ASP A 250 4.60 -18.15 16.22
CA ASP A 250 3.57 -17.96 17.24
C ASP A 250 3.67 -18.99 18.39
N ASP A 251 2.85 -18.78 19.42
CA ASP A 251 2.83 -19.60 20.63
C ASP A 251 2.35 -21.05 20.36
N GLU A 252 1.72 -21.32 19.20
CA GLU A 252 1.35 -22.67 18.75
C GLU A 252 2.43 -23.33 17.86
N GLY A 253 3.48 -22.60 17.52
CA GLY A 253 4.62 -23.05 16.73
C GLY A 253 4.44 -22.90 15.22
N GLN A 254 3.44 -22.14 14.76
CA GLN A 254 3.28 -21.79 13.36
C GLN A 254 4.22 -20.62 13.00
N GLN A 255 4.94 -20.81 11.89
CA GLN A 255 6.00 -19.92 11.41
C GLN A 255 5.51 -19.02 10.27
N GLY A 256 6.06 -17.81 10.19
CA GLY A 256 5.81 -16.84 9.11
C GLY A 256 4.80 -15.75 9.48
N GLY A 257 4.70 -14.74 8.61
CA GLY A 257 3.84 -13.57 8.74
C GLY A 257 2.53 -13.66 7.95
N LEU A 258 1.96 -12.51 7.62
CA LEU A 258 0.83 -12.42 6.68
C LEU A 258 1.28 -12.71 5.26
N ALA A 259 0.35 -13.18 4.43
CA ALA A 259 0.58 -13.32 2.99
C ALA A 259 0.50 -11.94 2.30
N ASP A 260 1.07 -11.84 1.09
CA ASP A 260 0.90 -10.66 0.23
C ASP A 260 -0.58 -10.31 0.05
N ASN A 261 -0.87 -9.02 -0.07
CA ASN A 261 -2.21 -8.47 -0.27
C ASN A 261 -3.25 -8.81 0.84
N SER A 262 -2.79 -9.22 2.02
CA SER A 262 -3.67 -9.41 3.18
C SER A 262 -4.24 -8.08 3.68
N ARG A 263 -5.54 -8.05 4.00
CA ARG A 263 -6.18 -6.90 4.64
C ARG A 263 -5.87 -6.92 6.13
N PHE A 264 -5.23 -5.89 6.65
CA PHE A 264 -4.91 -5.78 8.06
C PHE A 264 -5.09 -4.36 8.61
N VAL A 265 -5.20 -4.24 9.93
CA VAL A 265 -5.12 -2.96 10.65
C VAL A 265 -4.24 -3.15 11.87
N ILE A 266 -3.09 -2.46 11.90
CA ILE A 266 -2.24 -2.39 13.09
C ILE A 266 -2.87 -1.41 14.07
N VAL A 267 -3.12 -1.88 15.29
CA VAL A 267 -3.80 -1.11 16.33
C VAL A 267 -3.11 -1.22 17.68
N GLY A 268 -3.06 -0.09 18.40
CA GLY A 268 -2.61 -0.07 19.79
C GLY A 268 -1.94 1.23 20.19
N ASP A 269 -1.77 1.38 21.50
CA ASP A 269 -0.77 2.26 22.09
C ASP A 269 0.62 1.68 21.80
N GLN A 270 1.30 2.25 20.80
CA GLN A 270 2.65 1.85 20.38
C GLN A 270 3.74 2.52 21.23
N ASN A 271 3.37 3.45 22.13
CA ASN A 271 4.30 4.19 22.98
C ASN A 271 5.42 4.92 22.23
N VAL A 272 5.19 5.25 20.96
CA VAL A 272 6.21 5.84 20.08
C VAL A 272 5.68 7.06 19.37
N ASP A 273 6.36 8.20 19.54
CA ASP A 273 6.09 9.41 18.77
C ASP A 273 7.05 9.49 17.57
N PRO A 274 6.59 9.94 16.38
CA PRO A 274 7.46 9.99 15.20
C PRO A 274 8.52 11.11 15.24
N THR A 275 8.41 12.10 16.12
CA THR A 275 9.24 13.32 16.11
C THR A 275 9.74 13.73 17.51
N ASP A 276 8.88 13.63 18.51
CA ASP A 276 9.12 14.03 19.90
C ASP A 276 9.27 12.81 20.82
N GLY A 277 9.35 13.03 22.14
CA GLY A 277 9.47 11.96 23.14
C GLY A 277 10.86 11.34 23.23
N ASP A 278 10.94 10.22 23.95
CA ASP A 278 12.19 9.52 24.31
C ASP A 278 12.38 8.21 23.52
N SER A 279 11.57 7.97 22.48
CA SER A 279 11.70 6.77 21.65
C SER A 279 13.03 6.73 20.89
N LEU A 280 13.50 5.51 20.58
CA LEU A 280 14.64 5.35 19.68
C LEU A 280 14.35 5.99 18.32
N ASP A 281 15.29 6.78 17.80
CA ASP A 281 15.18 7.42 16.49
C ASP A 281 14.78 6.42 15.39
N GLY A 282 13.73 6.74 14.64
CA GLY A 282 13.25 5.90 13.54
C GLY A 282 12.28 4.79 13.96
N ALA A 283 12.00 4.58 15.25
CA ALA A 283 11.16 3.49 15.72
C ALA A 283 9.76 3.54 15.10
N ALA A 284 9.08 4.70 15.12
CA ALA A 284 7.76 4.88 14.51
C ALA A 284 7.81 4.73 12.98
N GLN A 285 8.89 5.19 12.34
CA GLN A 285 9.08 5.13 10.89
C GLN A 285 9.15 3.69 10.36
N GLN A 286 9.46 2.70 11.19
CA GLN A 286 9.38 1.28 10.81
C GLN A 286 7.97 0.88 10.37
N LEU A 287 6.92 1.48 10.94
CA LEU A 287 5.53 1.28 10.50
C LEU A 287 5.07 2.38 9.54
N LEU A 288 5.37 3.65 9.85
CA LEU A 288 4.88 4.79 9.04
C LEU A 288 5.54 4.87 7.66
N GLY A 289 6.71 4.27 7.46
CA GLY A 289 7.42 4.18 6.19
C GLY A 289 7.30 2.82 5.50
N ASN A 290 6.53 1.87 6.04
CA ASN A 290 6.32 0.58 5.40
C ASN A 290 5.34 0.72 4.22
N ALA A 291 5.75 0.29 3.04
CA ALA A 291 4.99 0.43 1.79
C ALA A 291 3.64 -0.31 1.80
N LEU A 292 3.47 -1.32 2.67
CA LEU A 292 2.22 -2.08 2.80
C LEU A 292 1.22 -1.45 3.79
N VAL A 293 1.63 -0.38 4.49
CA VAL A 293 0.81 0.31 5.49
C VAL A 293 0.33 1.66 4.95
N ASP A 294 -0.98 1.93 5.05
CA ASP A 294 -1.53 3.27 4.77
C ASP A 294 -1.40 4.18 6.00
N ALA A 295 -0.20 4.75 6.10
CA ALA A 295 0.19 5.75 7.08
C ALA A 295 -0.04 7.19 6.61
N GLY A 296 -0.54 7.39 5.39
CA GLY A 296 -0.59 8.72 4.78
C GLY A 296 -1.42 9.71 5.60
N LEU A 297 -2.60 9.31 6.06
CA LEU A 297 -3.48 10.18 6.83
C LEU A 297 -3.31 9.92 8.34
N ALA A 298 -2.54 10.77 9.01
CA ALA A 298 -2.48 10.79 10.47
C ALA A 298 -3.81 11.34 11.05
N PRO A 299 -4.46 10.63 11.99
CA PRO A 299 -5.62 11.13 12.72
C PRO A 299 -5.31 12.47 13.38
N SER A 300 -6.27 13.40 13.40
CA SER A 300 -6.05 14.70 14.03
C SER A 300 -7.22 15.18 14.90
N SER A 301 -6.94 16.11 15.82
CA SER A 301 -7.95 16.80 16.62
C SER A 301 -7.60 18.27 16.89
N ASP A 302 -8.63 19.12 16.86
CA ASP A 302 -8.53 20.52 17.28
C ASP A 302 -8.29 20.64 18.79
N GLY A 303 -8.85 19.75 19.62
CA GLY A 303 -8.66 19.83 21.07
C GLY A 303 -7.25 19.45 21.54
N ALA A 304 -6.50 18.68 20.73
CA ALA A 304 -5.09 18.43 20.98
C ALA A 304 -4.25 19.71 20.80
N VAL A 305 -4.56 20.51 19.77
CA VAL A 305 -3.96 21.84 19.55
C VAL A 305 -4.29 22.76 20.72
N ASP A 306 -5.58 22.84 21.10
CA ASP A 306 -6.02 23.68 22.21
C ASP A 306 -5.35 23.29 23.53
N ALA A 307 -5.17 21.98 23.78
CA ALA A 307 -4.50 21.46 24.97
C ALA A 307 -3.03 21.88 24.99
N ALA A 308 -2.28 21.59 23.92
CA ALA A 308 -0.87 21.93 23.79
C ALA A 308 -0.61 23.44 23.96
N GLU A 309 -1.45 24.29 23.35
CA GLU A 309 -1.35 25.75 23.47
C GLU A 309 -1.62 26.27 24.89
N GLN A 310 -2.61 25.69 25.58
CA GLN A 310 -2.99 26.13 26.93
C GLN A 310 -2.01 25.66 28.00
N GLN A 311 -1.51 24.43 27.87
CA GLN A 311 -0.55 23.80 28.76
C GLN A 311 0.84 24.44 28.63
N GLY A 312 1.28 24.67 27.39
CA GLY A 312 2.64 25.12 27.12
C GLY A 312 3.67 24.16 27.72
N GLY A 313 4.70 24.70 28.39
CA GLY A 313 5.72 23.85 29.03
C GLY A 313 6.48 23.02 27.99
N ALA A 314 6.57 21.71 28.21
CA ALA A 314 7.16 20.78 27.25
C ALA A 314 6.53 20.88 25.85
N ASN A 315 5.20 21.09 25.76
CA ASN A 315 4.48 21.25 24.49
C ASN A 315 4.96 22.45 23.66
N ALA A 316 5.53 23.48 24.31
CA ALA A 316 6.02 24.66 23.59
C ALA A 316 7.37 24.44 22.89
N ASP A 317 8.11 23.40 23.30
CA ASP A 317 9.43 23.05 22.78
C ASP A 317 9.38 21.84 21.82
N GLN A 318 8.22 21.20 21.66
CA GLN A 318 7.97 20.08 20.73
C GLN A 318 8.02 20.53 19.26
N GLN A 319 8.44 19.61 18.39
CA GLN A 319 8.60 19.82 16.95
C GLN A 319 7.45 19.23 16.13
N GLY A 320 6.83 18.16 16.62
CA GLY A 320 5.67 17.51 16.04
C GLY A 320 4.45 18.45 16.04
N PRO A 321 3.57 18.37 15.01
CA PRO A 321 2.34 19.14 15.01
C PRO A 321 1.36 18.61 16.08
N PRO A 322 0.94 19.41 17.08
CA PRO A 322 0.16 18.92 18.22
C PRO A 322 -1.24 18.41 17.85
N ARG A 323 -1.73 18.78 16.66
CA ARG A 323 -2.99 18.24 16.12
C ARG A 323 -2.98 16.73 15.96
N PHE A 324 -1.81 16.09 15.94
CA PHE A 324 -1.66 14.64 15.78
C PHE A 324 -1.48 13.90 17.11
N ASP A 325 -1.40 14.62 18.24
CA ASP A 325 -1.20 14.01 19.54
C ASP A 325 -2.41 13.16 19.94
N THR A 326 -2.12 12.02 20.55
CA THR A 326 -3.13 11.05 21.00
C THR A 326 -3.12 10.88 22.51
N ALA A 327 -2.12 11.43 23.21
CA ALA A 327 -1.99 11.35 24.66
C ALA A 327 -1.46 12.66 25.26
N ASP A 328 -1.73 12.84 26.55
CA ASP A 328 -1.31 13.96 27.41
C ASP A 328 -0.63 13.41 28.67
N PHE A 329 0.71 13.41 28.67
CA PHE A 329 1.52 12.90 29.79
C PHE A 329 1.96 14.01 30.77
N GLY A 330 1.46 15.23 30.59
CA GLY A 330 1.70 16.37 31.48
C GLY A 330 2.85 17.32 31.09
N ASP A 331 2.69 18.58 31.51
CA ASP A 331 3.39 19.76 30.95
C ASP A 331 4.88 19.90 31.32
N SER A 332 5.40 19.11 32.26
CA SER A 332 6.81 19.22 32.69
C SER A 332 7.78 18.45 31.79
N ALA A 333 7.33 17.32 31.25
CA ALA A 333 7.96 16.40 30.30
C ALA A 333 7.13 15.10 30.34
N PRO A 334 6.88 14.42 29.21
CA PRO A 334 7.27 14.78 27.85
C PRO A 334 6.31 15.77 27.15
N GLY A 335 5.16 16.08 27.76
CA GLY A 335 4.06 16.81 27.10
C GLY A 335 3.09 15.86 26.40
N ASN A 336 2.40 16.36 25.39
CA ASN A 336 1.47 15.61 24.57
C ASN A 336 2.22 14.88 23.45
N LEU A 337 1.82 13.66 23.12
CA LEU A 337 2.53 12.83 22.13
C LEU A 337 1.54 12.05 21.27
N ARG A 338 1.95 11.68 20.06
CA ARG A 338 1.26 10.73 19.18
C ARG A 338 1.78 9.32 19.43
N VAL A 339 1.12 8.58 20.32
CA VAL A 339 1.55 7.23 20.72
C VAL A 339 0.54 6.13 20.37
N ASP A 340 -0.70 6.50 20.05
CA ASP A 340 -1.78 5.57 19.69
C ASP A 340 -1.97 5.51 18.17
N TYR A 341 -2.04 4.29 17.62
CA TYR A 341 -2.06 4.08 16.18
C TYR A 341 -3.23 3.19 15.75
N VAL A 342 -3.81 3.56 14.60
CA VAL A 342 -4.73 2.74 13.80
C VAL A 342 -4.27 2.86 12.35
N LEU A 343 -3.58 1.83 11.85
CA LEU A 343 -2.87 1.84 10.57
C LEU A 343 -3.38 0.68 9.68
N PRO A 344 -4.28 0.93 8.73
CA PRO A 344 -4.76 -0.08 7.80
C PRO A 344 -3.68 -0.45 6.77
N SER A 345 -3.82 -1.62 6.15
CA SER A 345 -3.07 -2.04 4.98
C SER A 345 -3.39 -1.16 3.77
N GLN A 346 -2.45 -1.05 2.84
CA GLN A 346 -2.72 -0.50 1.50
C GLN A 346 -3.65 -1.42 0.71
N ALA A 347 -3.48 -2.74 0.87
CA ALA A 347 -4.27 -3.74 0.16
C ALA A 347 -5.68 -3.86 0.76
N GLY A 348 -6.69 -3.79 -0.11
CA GLY A 348 -8.09 -4.14 0.16
C GLY A 348 -8.81 -3.30 1.23
N LEU A 349 -8.23 -2.17 1.65
CA LEU A 349 -8.81 -1.24 2.60
C LEU A 349 -8.60 0.19 2.10
N THR A 350 -9.68 0.97 2.08
CA THR A 350 -9.60 2.43 1.89
C THR A 350 -10.00 3.13 3.17
N ARG A 351 -9.13 4.03 3.64
CA ARG A 351 -9.46 4.94 4.73
C ARG A 351 -10.35 6.08 4.23
N LEU A 352 -11.53 6.19 4.82
CA LEU A 352 -12.49 7.27 4.55
C LEU A 352 -12.24 8.48 5.45
N ASP A 353 -11.93 8.22 6.73
CA ASP A 353 -11.70 9.25 7.73
C ASP A 353 -10.80 8.69 8.86
N GLY A 354 -10.27 9.57 9.70
CA GLY A 354 -9.55 9.20 10.90
C GLY A 354 -9.48 10.37 11.87
N GLY A 355 -9.60 10.07 13.16
CA GLY A 355 -9.66 11.11 14.17
C GLY A 355 -9.14 10.67 15.53
N VAL A 356 -8.84 11.68 16.34
CA VAL A 356 -8.57 11.54 17.77
C VAL A 356 -9.75 12.14 18.51
N PHE A 357 -10.40 11.39 19.40
CA PHE A 357 -11.50 11.92 20.21
C PHE A 357 -10.95 12.78 21.34
N TRP A 358 -10.65 14.03 20.98
CA TRP A 358 -10.20 15.07 21.91
C TRP A 358 -10.98 16.35 21.63
N PRO A 359 -12.29 16.42 21.95
CA PRO A 359 -13.08 17.63 21.81
C PRO A 359 -12.53 18.81 22.62
N ALA A 360 -12.67 20.03 22.10
CA ALA A 360 -12.31 21.25 22.82
C ALA A 360 -13.24 21.50 24.04
N GLU A 361 -12.79 22.30 25.01
CA GLU A 361 -13.53 22.59 26.23
C GLU A 361 -14.97 23.07 25.94
N GLY A 362 -15.96 22.41 26.55
CA GLY A 362 -17.38 22.74 26.40
C GLY A 362 -18.05 22.19 25.15
N GLN A 363 -17.33 21.44 24.31
CA GLN A 363 -17.94 20.58 23.29
C GLN A 363 -18.47 19.29 23.90
N ASP A 364 -19.37 18.61 23.18
CA ASP A 364 -19.97 17.35 23.63
C ASP A 364 -18.89 16.29 23.88
N GLY A 365 -18.95 15.61 25.02
CA GLY A 365 -17.96 14.61 25.46
C GLY A 365 -16.64 15.14 26.03
N SER A 366 -16.44 16.46 26.12
CA SER A 366 -15.20 17.04 26.69
C SER A 366 -15.00 16.78 28.18
N ASP A 367 -16.06 16.49 28.94
CA ASP A 367 -15.95 16.15 30.38
C ASP A 367 -15.45 14.70 30.61
N ALA A 368 -15.42 13.87 29.56
CA ALA A 368 -15.06 12.45 29.66
C ALA A 368 -13.61 12.13 29.27
N ILE A 369 -12.91 13.05 28.59
CA ILE A 369 -11.56 12.81 28.07
C ILE A 369 -10.49 12.70 29.17
N ASP A 370 -10.74 13.27 30.35
CA ASP A 370 -9.81 13.22 31.51
C ASP A 370 -9.78 11.84 32.21
N ALA A 371 -10.56 10.87 31.74
CA ALA A 371 -10.61 9.53 32.34
C ALA A 371 -9.36 8.67 32.07
N SER A 372 -8.58 9.07 31.07
CA SER A 372 -7.30 8.51 30.66
C SER A 372 -6.37 9.66 30.24
N ASP A 373 -5.07 9.46 30.36
CA ASP A 373 -4.05 10.31 29.72
C ASP A 373 -4.02 10.12 28.20
N HIS A 374 -4.57 9.02 27.67
CA HIS A 374 -4.74 8.79 26.24
C HIS A 374 -6.12 9.22 25.71
N ARG A 375 -6.23 9.29 24.39
CA ARG A 375 -7.46 9.60 23.66
C ARG A 375 -7.80 8.48 22.69
N LEU A 376 -9.09 8.20 22.55
CA LEU A 376 -9.56 7.22 21.58
C LEU A 376 -9.17 7.66 20.17
N THR A 377 -8.41 6.84 19.47
CA THR A 377 -7.93 7.08 18.11
C THR A 377 -8.58 6.08 17.17
N TYR A 378 -9.08 6.54 16.02
CA TYR A 378 -9.84 5.69 15.10
C TYR A 378 -9.54 5.95 13.63
N ALA A 379 -9.91 4.96 12.81
CA ALA A 379 -10.02 5.06 11.36
C ALA A 379 -11.39 4.52 10.92
N ASP A 380 -12.04 5.25 10.03
CA ASP A 380 -13.20 4.78 9.28
C ASP A 380 -12.71 4.17 7.98
N LEU A 381 -13.03 2.91 7.76
CA LEU A 381 -12.52 2.11 6.67
C LEU A 381 -13.68 1.60 5.82
N VAL A 382 -13.39 1.35 4.55
CA VAL A 382 -14.24 0.56 3.68
C VAL A 382 -13.39 -0.57 3.12
N LEU A 383 -13.97 -1.76 3.01
CA LEU A 383 -13.38 -2.81 2.20
C LEU A 383 -13.41 -2.33 0.76
N THR A 384 -12.25 -2.20 0.17
CA THR A 384 -12.15 -2.14 -1.29
C THR A 384 -11.85 -3.56 -1.75
N ASP A 385 -12.44 -3.92 -2.87
CA ASP A 385 -11.90 -5.03 -3.61
C ASP A 385 -10.46 -4.62 -3.99
N ASN A 386 -9.55 -5.59 -4.09
CA ASN A 386 -8.26 -5.28 -4.70
C ASN A 386 -8.58 -5.06 -6.17
N ASP A 387 -8.97 -3.83 -6.51
CA ASP A 387 -9.49 -3.37 -7.81
C ASP A 387 -8.37 -3.34 -8.87
N SER A 388 -7.50 -4.35 -8.88
CA SER A 388 -6.74 -4.64 -10.08
C SER A 388 -7.74 -5.21 -11.07
N LEU A 389 -8.09 -4.44 -12.10
CA LEU A 389 -8.83 -4.95 -13.23
C LEU A 389 -8.09 -6.14 -13.85
N VAL A 390 -6.75 -6.16 -13.80
CA VAL A 390 -5.96 -7.29 -14.29
C VAL A 390 -5.86 -8.41 -13.26
N GLN A 391 -6.61 -9.49 -13.49
CA GLN A 391 -6.63 -10.66 -12.61
C GLN A 391 -5.51 -11.67 -12.93
N ASP A 392 -5.16 -11.82 -14.21
CA ASP A 392 -4.12 -12.74 -14.67
C ASP A 392 -3.53 -12.36 -16.04
N LEU A 393 -2.32 -12.84 -16.31
CA LEU A 393 -1.58 -12.68 -17.56
C LEU A 393 -0.95 -14.00 -18.02
N GLU A 394 -1.25 -14.39 -19.25
CA GLU A 394 -0.61 -15.55 -19.90
C GLU A 394 0.18 -15.14 -21.14
N PHE A 395 1.42 -15.60 -21.25
CA PHE A 395 2.22 -15.42 -22.47
C PHE A 395 1.72 -16.31 -23.62
N LEU A 396 1.40 -15.69 -24.76
CA LEU A 396 0.86 -16.37 -25.95
C LEU A 396 1.91 -16.63 -27.03
N GLY A 397 3.01 -15.88 -27.02
CA GLY A 397 4.09 -16.05 -27.99
C GLY A 397 4.81 -14.75 -28.32
N MET A 398 5.88 -14.87 -29.11
CA MET A 398 6.64 -13.75 -29.63
C MET A 398 7.15 -14.04 -31.05
N THR A 399 7.29 -13.00 -31.86
CA THR A 399 7.97 -13.03 -33.17
C THR A 399 8.86 -11.79 -33.27
N ALA A 400 9.93 -11.87 -34.06
CA ALA A 400 10.84 -10.73 -34.25
C ALA A 400 11.19 -10.49 -35.71
N PHE A 401 11.53 -9.24 -36.05
CA PHE A 401 12.06 -8.85 -37.34
C PHE A 401 13.52 -8.42 -37.20
N ASP A 402 14.35 -8.85 -38.17
CA ASP A 402 15.76 -8.46 -38.22
C ASP A 402 15.89 -6.94 -38.46
N SER A 403 16.80 -6.29 -37.75
CA SER A 403 17.11 -4.88 -38.00
C SER A 403 17.54 -4.64 -39.46
N GLY A 404 17.13 -3.50 -40.01
CA GLY A 404 17.36 -3.16 -41.42
C GLY A 404 16.39 -3.83 -42.41
N THR A 405 15.35 -4.53 -41.92
CA THR A 405 14.26 -5.04 -42.76
C THR A 405 13.63 -3.89 -43.55
N ILE A 406 13.42 -4.07 -44.87
CA ILE A 406 12.84 -3.03 -45.72
C ILE A 406 11.39 -3.37 -46.05
N PHE A 407 10.48 -2.45 -45.73
CA PHE A 407 9.06 -2.53 -46.08
C PHE A 407 8.64 -1.31 -46.90
N GLN A 408 8.07 -1.53 -48.09
CA GLN A 408 7.64 -0.46 -49.01
C GLN A 408 8.67 0.67 -49.28
N GLY A 409 9.96 0.38 -49.14
CA GLY A 409 11.04 1.34 -49.39
C GLY A 409 11.48 2.14 -48.17
N THR A 410 10.92 1.87 -46.99
CA THR A 410 11.39 2.38 -45.70
C THR A 410 12.03 1.26 -44.88
N THR A 411 12.92 1.62 -43.96
CA THR A 411 13.48 0.72 -42.95
C THR A 411 12.44 0.49 -41.86
N LEU A 412 12.00 -0.75 -41.70
CA LEU A 412 11.19 -1.18 -40.57
C LEU A 412 12.09 -1.27 -39.34
N GLY A 413 11.69 -0.61 -38.26
CA GLY A 413 12.46 -0.40 -37.05
C GLY A 413 11.99 0.88 -36.36
N GLY A 414 12.53 1.19 -35.20
CA GLY A 414 12.16 2.40 -34.46
C GLY A 414 10.79 2.32 -33.79
N LEU A 415 10.23 1.14 -33.53
CA LEU A 415 8.80 1.02 -33.19
C LEU A 415 8.55 1.30 -31.70
N SER A 416 8.10 2.50 -31.38
CA SER A 416 7.93 3.01 -30.00
C SER A 416 6.47 3.07 -29.52
N GLY A 417 5.46 2.84 -30.38
CA GLY A 417 4.06 2.89 -29.95
C GLY A 417 3.09 2.12 -30.85
N LEU A 418 1.97 1.67 -30.28
CA LEU A 418 0.94 0.86 -30.95
C LEU A 418 -0.47 1.38 -30.68
N THR A 419 -1.36 1.26 -31.67
CA THR A 419 -2.81 1.38 -31.45
C THR A 419 -3.61 0.39 -32.27
N TYR A 420 -4.70 -0.11 -31.70
CA TYR A 420 -5.58 -1.10 -32.32
C TYR A 420 -6.91 -0.50 -32.78
N HIS A 421 -7.26 -0.76 -34.03
CA HIS A 421 -8.55 -0.38 -34.58
C HIS A 421 -9.47 -1.59 -34.71
N GLN A 422 -10.32 -1.78 -33.68
CA GLN A 422 -11.24 -2.91 -33.57
C GLN A 422 -12.12 -3.11 -34.82
N ALA A 423 -12.66 -2.03 -35.41
CA ALA A 423 -13.60 -2.14 -36.52
C ALA A 423 -12.98 -2.73 -37.81
N SER A 424 -11.67 -2.59 -38.02
CA SER A 424 -10.97 -3.21 -39.16
C SER A 424 -10.04 -4.35 -38.79
N ASN A 425 -9.94 -4.69 -37.50
CA ASN A 425 -9.00 -5.64 -36.93
C ASN A 425 -7.59 -5.42 -37.48
N SER A 426 -7.03 -4.25 -37.18
CA SER A 426 -5.72 -3.82 -37.69
C SER A 426 -5.06 -2.89 -36.69
N TYR A 427 -3.73 -2.87 -36.71
CA TYR A 427 -2.93 -2.05 -35.82
C TYR A 427 -2.17 -0.99 -36.60
N LEU A 428 -1.82 0.09 -35.92
CA LEU A 428 -0.84 1.07 -36.36
C LEU A 428 0.36 1.03 -35.42
N ALA A 429 1.57 1.12 -35.96
CA ALA A 429 2.80 1.21 -35.20
C ALA A 429 3.57 2.47 -35.62
N ILE A 430 3.86 3.37 -34.68
CA ILE A 430 4.64 4.59 -34.95
C ILE A 430 6.13 4.26 -34.97
N SER A 431 6.90 5.04 -35.74
CA SER A 431 8.36 4.96 -35.76
C SER A 431 8.95 6.25 -35.19
N ASP A 432 9.82 6.11 -34.19
CA ASP A 432 10.59 7.16 -33.50
C ASP A 432 11.61 7.89 -34.40
N ASP A 433 11.88 7.33 -35.60
CA ASP A 433 12.82 7.91 -36.55
C ASP A 433 12.52 9.40 -36.77
N ARG A 434 13.48 10.23 -36.34
CA ARG A 434 13.44 11.70 -36.41
C ARG A 434 13.53 12.26 -37.82
N SER A 435 12.96 11.57 -38.81
CA SER A 435 13.15 11.79 -40.24
C SER A 435 14.61 11.68 -40.69
N GLN A 436 15.44 10.90 -39.98
CA GLN A 436 16.87 10.74 -40.27
C GLN A 436 17.11 9.61 -41.27
N SER A 437 16.49 8.46 -41.06
CA SER A 437 16.63 7.32 -41.96
C SER A 437 15.61 7.40 -43.11
N ASN A 438 14.35 7.62 -42.79
CA ASN A 438 13.28 7.92 -43.75
C ASN A 438 12.33 8.96 -43.16
N ASP A 439 11.51 9.62 -43.99
CA ASP A 439 10.48 10.55 -43.50
C ASP A 439 9.67 9.93 -42.33
N ALA A 440 9.39 10.73 -41.29
CA ALA A 440 8.60 10.31 -40.14
C ALA A 440 7.29 9.61 -40.58
N ARG A 441 6.95 8.50 -39.94
CA ARG A 441 5.96 7.55 -40.49
C ARG A 441 5.37 6.66 -39.41
N PHE A 442 4.18 6.14 -39.71
CA PHE A 442 3.65 4.96 -39.02
C PHE A 442 3.37 3.84 -40.03
N TYR A 443 3.40 2.61 -39.55
CA TYR A 443 3.10 1.41 -40.30
C TYR A 443 1.68 0.93 -39.98
N SER A 444 0.99 0.37 -40.96
CA SER A 444 -0.25 -0.38 -40.74
C SER A 444 0.04 -1.87 -40.80
N LEU A 445 -0.41 -2.64 -39.83
CA LEU A 445 -0.17 -4.09 -39.75
C LEU A 445 -1.42 -4.85 -39.32
N ARG A 446 -1.33 -6.18 -39.44
CA ARG A 446 -2.29 -7.13 -38.88
C ARG A 446 -1.54 -8.18 -38.09
N VAL A 447 -2.24 -8.71 -37.09
CA VAL A 447 -1.78 -9.81 -36.24
C VAL A 447 -2.86 -10.88 -36.27
N ASP A 448 -2.48 -12.13 -36.57
CA ASP A 448 -3.36 -13.29 -36.51
C ASP A 448 -3.14 -14.03 -35.19
N LEU A 449 -4.09 -13.92 -34.26
CA LEU A 449 -4.12 -14.67 -33.00
C LEU A 449 -5.24 -15.73 -33.00
N SER A 450 -5.71 -16.15 -34.18
CA SER A 450 -6.94 -16.94 -34.28
C SER A 450 -6.82 -18.36 -33.73
N ASP A 451 -5.61 -18.88 -33.54
CA ASP A 451 -5.34 -20.15 -32.87
C ASP A 451 -4.86 -19.97 -31.41
N GLY A 452 -4.80 -18.73 -30.92
CA GLY A 452 -4.45 -18.37 -29.55
C GLY A 452 -2.95 -18.29 -29.28
N GLN A 453 -2.10 -18.29 -30.31
CA GLN A 453 -0.65 -18.10 -30.17
C GLN A 453 -0.15 -16.99 -31.08
N LEU A 454 1.06 -16.49 -30.81
CA LEU A 454 1.77 -15.57 -31.69
C LEU A 454 3.06 -16.24 -32.18
N ASP A 455 3.10 -16.58 -33.47
CA ASP A 455 4.22 -17.25 -34.14
C ASP A 455 4.77 -16.45 -35.34
N ASP A 456 5.91 -16.91 -35.88
CA ASP A 456 6.53 -16.38 -37.10
C ASP A 456 5.53 -16.38 -38.27
N GLY A 457 5.16 -15.17 -38.73
CA GLY A 457 4.28 -14.95 -39.88
C GLY A 457 2.88 -14.46 -39.53
N ASP A 458 2.53 -14.41 -38.24
CA ASP A 458 1.25 -13.89 -37.78
C ASP A 458 1.20 -12.35 -37.80
N VAL A 459 2.35 -11.71 -37.59
CA VAL A 459 2.52 -10.27 -37.79
C VAL A 459 2.88 -9.99 -39.24
N TYR A 460 2.05 -9.20 -39.93
CA TYR A 460 2.37 -8.76 -41.28
C TYR A 460 1.97 -7.32 -41.57
N PHE A 461 2.95 -6.56 -42.06
CA PHE A 461 2.80 -5.18 -42.46
C PHE A 461 2.03 -5.06 -43.77
N THR A 462 1.10 -4.12 -43.82
CA THR A 462 0.16 -3.91 -44.91
C THR A 462 0.36 -2.57 -45.62
N ASP A 463 0.76 -1.52 -44.89
CA ASP A 463 1.02 -0.21 -45.47
C ASP A 463 2.00 0.64 -44.65
N VAL A 464 2.51 1.72 -45.24
CA VAL A 464 3.32 2.74 -44.56
C VAL A 464 2.79 4.13 -44.91
N THR A 465 2.62 4.97 -43.90
CA THR A 465 2.08 6.32 -44.06
C THR A 465 3.05 7.36 -43.52
N THR A 466 3.49 8.27 -44.40
CA THR A 466 4.35 9.41 -44.03
C THR A 466 3.57 10.50 -43.30
N LEU A 467 4.08 10.91 -42.15
CA LEU A 467 3.62 12.08 -41.40
C LEU A 467 4.05 13.37 -42.10
N ARG A 468 3.12 14.32 -42.16
CA ARG A 468 3.29 15.60 -42.87
C ARG A 468 2.80 16.75 -42.01
N GLN A 469 3.53 17.86 -42.07
CA GLN A 469 3.17 19.13 -41.45
C GLN A 469 1.89 19.69 -42.08
N PRO A 470 1.19 20.67 -41.46
CA PRO A 470 -0.08 21.23 -41.94
C PRO A 470 -0.07 21.79 -43.37
N ASP A 471 1.11 22.12 -43.91
CA ASP A 471 1.29 22.59 -45.28
C ASP A 471 1.41 21.46 -46.32
N GLY A 472 1.43 20.20 -45.87
CA GLY A 472 1.46 18.99 -46.67
C GLY A 472 2.87 18.50 -47.02
N PHE A 473 3.93 19.12 -46.50
CA PHE A 473 5.28 18.60 -46.63
C PHE A 473 5.63 17.63 -45.49
N PRO A 474 6.44 16.60 -45.73
CA PRO A 474 7.01 15.79 -44.64
C PRO A 474 7.72 16.65 -43.60
N PHE A 475 7.82 16.14 -42.37
CA PHE A 475 8.70 16.74 -41.37
C PHE A 475 10.14 16.71 -41.86
N ALA A 476 10.90 17.75 -41.53
CA ALA A 476 12.32 17.78 -41.85
C ALA A 476 13.10 16.91 -40.85
N GLU A 477 14.27 16.44 -41.27
CA GLU A 477 15.23 15.75 -40.41
C GLU A 477 15.45 16.51 -39.08
N GLY A 478 15.26 15.82 -37.96
CA GLY A 478 15.42 16.33 -36.59
C GLY A 478 14.32 17.28 -36.12
N THR A 479 13.17 17.37 -36.81
CA THR A 479 12.08 18.31 -36.42
C THR A 479 10.86 17.65 -35.81
N ILE A 480 10.88 16.32 -35.67
CA ILE A 480 9.89 15.50 -35.00
C ILE A 480 10.62 14.29 -34.42
N ASP A 481 10.11 13.77 -33.33
CA ASP A 481 10.62 12.63 -32.57
C ASP A 481 9.41 11.87 -32.02
N PRO A 482 8.71 11.06 -32.83
CA PRO A 482 7.39 10.55 -32.48
C PRO A 482 7.45 9.28 -31.62
N GLU A 483 6.84 9.30 -30.43
CA GLU A 483 6.96 8.15 -29.50
C GLU A 483 5.70 7.28 -29.43
N ALA A 484 4.55 7.87 -29.11
CA ALA A 484 3.30 7.12 -28.98
C ALA A 484 2.26 7.56 -30.00
N ILE A 485 1.30 6.67 -30.27
CA ILE A 485 0.22 6.87 -31.24
C ILE A 485 -1.08 6.28 -30.70
N ASP A 486 -2.17 7.04 -30.77
CA ASP A 486 -3.50 6.49 -30.51
C ASP A 486 -4.59 7.04 -31.44
N LEU A 487 -5.69 6.29 -31.55
CA LEU A 487 -6.76 6.49 -32.51
C LEU A 487 -8.03 7.02 -31.82
N ALA A 488 -8.49 8.19 -32.25
CA ALA A 488 -9.75 8.75 -31.81
C ALA A 488 -10.96 8.16 -32.57
N GLU A 489 -12.15 8.24 -31.97
CA GLU A 489 -13.41 7.71 -32.51
C GLU A 489 -13.74 8.22 -33.92
N ASP A 490 -13.38 9.48 -34.23
CA ASP A 490 -13.60 10.08 -35.55
C ASP A 490 -12.63 9.57 -36.64
N GLY A 491 -11.69 8.70 -36.26
CA GLY A 491 -10.69 8.07 -37.11
C GLY A 491 -9.42 8.89 -37.31
N THR A 492 -9.27 10.01 -36.60
CA THR A 492 -8.01 10.77 -36.52
C THR A 492 -7.06 10.17 -35.49
N LEU A 493 -5.81 10.63 -35.50
CA LEU A 493 -4.72 10.10 -34.68
C LEU A 493 -4.18 11.20 -33.78
N TYR A 494 -3.80 10.83 -32.56
CA TYR A 494 -2.94 11.63 -31.70
C TYR A 494 -1.56 10.97 -31.64
N ILE A 495 -0.51 11.77 -31.74
CA ILE A 495 0.87 11.30 -31.74
C ILE A 495 1.68 12.20 -30.80
N SER A 496 2.32 11.61 -29.79
CA SER A 496 3.26 12.35 -28.94
C SER A 496 4.58 12.53 -29.67
N SER A 497 5.30 13.59 -29.33
CA SER A 497 6.67 13.77 -29.75
C SER A 497 7.49 14.43 -28.66
N GLU A 498 8.65 13.86 -28.35
CA GLU A 498 9.58 14.38 -27.35
C GLU A 498 10.14 15.76 -27.72
N GLY A 499 10.32 16.00 -29.02
CA GLY A 499 11.03 17.16 -29.55
C GLY A 499 12.54 16.95 -29.54
N ASP A 500 13.29 18.04 -29.34
CA ASP A 500 14.75 18.02 -29.27
C ASP A 500 15.16 19.27 -28.49
N ASN A 501 15.29 19.13 -27.18
CA ASN A 501 15.63 20.23 -26.29
C ASN A 501 17.01 20.84 -26.65
N ASN A 502 17.95 20.01 -27.11
CA ASN A 502 19.26 20.49 -27.56
C ASN A 502 19.17 21.44 -28.78
N GLN A 503 18.09 21.35 -29.56
CA GLN A 503 17.78 22.24 -30.68
C GLN A 503 16.68 23.27 -30.37
N GLY A 504 16.17 23.30 -29.14
CA GLY A 504 15.06 24.17 -28.72
C GLY A 504 13.72 23.80 -29.35
N ILE A 505 13.52 22.52 -29.67
CA ILE A 505 12.27 21.97 -30.17
C ILE A 505 11.51 21.39 -28.98
N ALA A 506 10.37 21.99 -28.65
CA ALA A 506 9.53 21.57 -27.53
C ALA A 506 8.79 20.26 -27.82
N PRO A 507 8.41 19.49 -26.78
CA PRO A 507 7.53 18.34 -26.94
C PRO A 507 6.16 18.78 -27.49
N THR A 508 5.48 17.88 -28.20
CA THR A 508 4.16 18.15 -28.78
C THR A 508 3.24 16.94 -28.71
N ILE A 509 1.93 17.19 -28.65
CA ILE A 509 0.90 16.17 -28.88
C ILE A 509 0.17 16.56 -30.15
N GLY A 510 0.60 15.99 -31.29
CA GLY A 510 0.08 16.33 -32.60
C GLY A 510 -1.24 15.61 -32.90
N HIS A 511 -2.17 16.32 -33.54
CA HIS A 511 -3.42 15.76 -34.05
C HIS A 511 -3.30 15.57 -35.57
N PHE A 512 -3.50 14.35 -36.05
CA PHE A 512 -3.24 13.94 -37.43
C PHE A 512 -4.46 13.29 -38.08
N ALA A 513 -4.67 13.55 -39.37
CA ALA A 513 -5.53 12.72 -40.17
C ALA A 513 -4.88 11.34 -40.38
N ARG A 514 -5.71 10.32 -40.62
CA ARG A 514 -5.27 8.95 -40.90
C ARG A 514 -4.39 8.79 -42.14
N ASP A 515 -4.31 9.80 -43.00
CA ASP A 515 -3.39 9.83 -44.14
C ASP A 515 -2.00 10.43 -43.80
N GLY A 516 -1.77 10.76 -42.53
CA GLY A 516 -0.53 11.35 -42.00
C GLY A 516 -0.48 12.88 -42.00
N GLN A 517 -1.52 13.56 -42.47
CA GLN A 517 -1.55 15.03 -42.50
C GLN A 517 -1.83 15.61 -41.10
N GLN A 518 -0.92 16.42 -40.54
CA GLN A 518 -1.17 17.12 -39.28
C GLN A 518 -2.30 18.14 -39.45
N LEU A 519 -3.27 18.06 -38.54
CA LEU A 519 -4.46 18.91 -38.44
C LEU A 519 -4.28 20.01 -37.39
N GLY A 520 -3.53 19.70 -36.33
CA GLY A 520 -3.26 20.60 -35.22
C GLY A 520 -2.38 19.94 -34.15
N SER A 521 -2.45 20.46 -32.93
CA SER A 521 -1.82 19.89 -31.74
C SER A 521 -2.61 20.29 -30.51
N LEU A 522 -2.51 19.51 -29.43
CA LEU A 522 -2.94 19.94 -28.11
C LEU A 522 -1.93 20.94 -27.53
N GLU A 523 -2.40 21.75 -26.59
CA GLU A 523 -1.55 22.68 -25.86
C GLU A 523 -0.77 21.90 -24.78
N VAL A 524 0.56 21.99 -24.83
CA VAL A 524 1.43 21.37 -23.83
C VAL A 524 1.63 22.37 -22.67
N PRO A 525 1.51 21.94 -21.40
CA PRO A 525 1.76 22.80 -20.25
C PRO A 525 3.11 23.53 -20.32
N ASP A 526 3.14 24.79 -19.88
CA ASP A 526 4.38 25.59 -19.82
C ASP A 526 5.45 24.91 -18.93
N SER A 527 5.04 24.12 -17.92
CA SER A 527 5.94 23.37 -17.04
C SER A 527 6.78 22.32 -17.78
N LEU A 528 6.29 21.79 -18.90
CA LEU A 528 6.98 20.81 -19.74
C LEU A 528 7.94 21.47 -20.75
N ILE A 529 7.79 22.76 -21.02
CA ILE A 529 8.60 23.45 -22.03
C ILE A 529 9.98 23.77 -21.41
N PRO A 530 11.09 23.29 -22.01
CA PRO A 530 12.40 23.61 -21.51
C PRO A 530 12.71 25.10 -21.57
N ASP A 531 13.27 25.65 -20.49
CA ASP A 531 13.78 27.01 -20.51
C ASP A 531 15.17 27.10 -21.19
N ALA A 532 15.62 28.33 -21.44
CA ALA A 532 16.89 28.58 -22.12
C ALA A 532 18.13 28.28 -21.25
N ASP A 533 17.96 28.17 -19.94
CA ASP A 533 19.04 27.96 -18.97
C ASP A 533 19.18 26.46 -18.60
N GLY A 534 18.20 25.63 -18.99
CA GLY A 534 18.12 24.20 -18.68
C GLY A 534 17.71 23.93 -17.23
N GLU A 535 17.04 24.88 -16.56
CA GLU A 535 16.66 24.79 -15.14
C GLU A 535 15.21 24.30 -14.94
N SER A 536 14.40 24.27 -15.99
CA SER A 536 13.01 23.78 -15.97
C SER A 536 12.62 23.08 -17.27
N GLY A 537 11.57 22.27 -17.22
CA GLY A 537 11.00 21.55 -18.36
C GLY A 537 11.45 20.10 -18.49
N VAL A 538 11.08 19.48 -19.61
CA VAL A 538 11.49 18.10 -19.94
C VAL A 538 12.99 17.98 -20.18
N ARG A 539 13.54 16.79 -19.93
CA ARG A 539 14.90 16.44 -20.36
C ARG A 539 14.88 15.99 -21.80
N ASN A 540 16.04 16.02 -22.43
CA ASN A 540 16.19 15.46 -23.76
C ASN A 540 16.18 13.93 -23.66
N ASN A 541 15.35 13.26 -24.47
CA ASN A 541 15.26 11.80 -24.54
C ASN A 541 14.68 11.16 -23.26
N LEU A 542 13.77 11.88 -22.59
CA LEU A 542 13.04 11.47 -21.39
C LEU A 542 11.72 12.27 -21.28
N ALA A 543 11.15 12.69 -22.41
CA ALA A 543 9.99 13.58 -22.48
C ALA A 543 8.70 12.77 -22.68
N LEU A 544 7.80 13.19 -23.56
CA LEU A 544 6.47 12.58 -23.71
C LEU A 544 6.53 11.26 -24.51
N GLU A 545 6.88 10.17 -23.82
CA GLU A 545 6.99 8.81 -24.40
C GLU A 545 5.64 8.17 -24.68
N SER A 546 4.68 8.38 -23.77
CA SER A 546 3.46 7.59 -23.71
C SER A 546 2.23 8.36 -24.17
N LEU A 547 1.24 7.68 -24.76
CA LEU A 547 -0.04 8.30 -25.14
C LEU A 547 -1.14 7.24 -25.27
N THR A 548 -2.28 7.47 -24.60
CA THR A 548 -3.48 6.63 -24.74
C THR A 548 -4.76 7.45 -24.61
N ILE A 549 -5.85 7.00 -25.26
CA ILE A 549 -7.19 7.56 -25.17
C ILE A 549 -8.07 6.59 -24.38
N SER A 550 -8.84 7.12 -23.42
CA SER A 550 -9.78 6.33 -22.63
C SER A 550 -10.81 5.61 -23.52
N PRO A 551 -11.31 4.43 -23.11
CA PRO A 551 -12.31 3.70 -23.88
C PRO A 551 -13.59 4.50 -24.18
N ASP A 552 -13.97 5.43 -23.28
CA ASP A 552 -15.12 6.33 -23.47
C ASP A 552 -14.86 7.49 -24.45
N GLN A 553 -13.62 7.61 -24.95
CA GLN A 553 -13.14 8.60 -25.92
C GLN A 553 -13.25 10.05 -25.44
N GLN A 554 -13.34 10.28 -24.12
CA GLN A 554 -13.41 11.62 -23.55
C GLN A 554 -12.05 12.13 -23.07
N HIS A 555 -11.13 11.23 -22.69
CA HIS A 555 -9.86 11.57 -22.07
C HIS A 555 -8.68 11.07 -22.92
N LEU A 556 -7.60 11.85 -22.92
CA LEU A 556 -6.29 11.43 -23.43
C LEU A 556 -5.27 11.58 -22.31
N PHE A 557 -4.53 10.51 -22.04
CA PHE A 557 -3.45 10.45 -21.08
C PHE A 557 -2.10 10.41 -21.82
N THR A 558 -1.10 11.09 -21.26
CA THR A 558 0.29 11.05 -21.70
C THR A 558 1.16 11.30 -20.47
N ALA A 559 2.41 10.84 -20.47
CA ALA A 559 3.31 11.08 -19.36
C ALA A 559 4.73 11.29 -19.84
N THR A 560 5.52 11.94 -19.00
CA THR A 560 6.96 12.03 -19.18
C THR A 560 7.66 10.70 -18.89
N GLU A 561 8.81 10.40 -19.49
CA GLU A 561 9.57 9.20 -19.13
C GLU A 561 10.09 9.27 -17.69
N ASN A 562 10.58 10.46 -17.32
CA ASN A 562 11.20 10.77 -16.03
C ASN A 562 10.80 12.18 -15.56
N ALA A 563 11.27 12.55 -14.37
CA ALA A 563 11.01 13.87 -13.79
C ALA A 563 11.48 15.03 -14.66
N LEU A 564 10.72 16.13 -14.58
CA LEU A 564 11.15 17.45 -15.06
C LEU A 564 12.35 17.97 -14.26
N VAL A 565 13.03 19.00 -14.78
CA VAL A 565 14.27 19.52 -14.12
C VAL A 565 13.98 19.99 -12.71
N GLN A 566 12.85 20.67 -12.56
CA GLN A 566 12.39 21.23 -11.31
C GLN A 566 11.64 20.24 -10.40
N ASP A 567 11.38 19.00 -10.84
CA ASP A 567 10.59 18.05 -10.05
C ASP A 567 11.46 17.05 -9.28
N GLY A 568 12.64 16.71 -9.80
CA GLY A 568 13.53 15.75 -9.14
C GLY A 568 14.58 15.13 -10.07
N PRO A 569 15.38 14.19 -9.55
CA PRO A 569 16.38 13.48 -10.34
C PRO A 569 15.74 12.47 -11.32
N GLU A 570 16.51 12.10 -12.34
CA GLU A 570 16.24 10.92 -13.18
C GLU A 570 16.34 9.65 -12.34
N ALA A 571 15.62 8.61 -12.76
CA ALA A 571 15.71 7.30 -12.13
C ALA A 571 17.14 6.78 -12.23
N ASN A 572 17.61 6.17 -11.15
CA ASN A 572 18.90 5.51 -11.07
C ASN A 572 18.76 4.24 -10.23
N PHE A 573 19.87 3.55 -9.97
CA PHE A 573 19.82 2.29 -9.22
C PHE A 573 19.23 2.40 -7.80
N ASN A 574 19.33 3.57 -7.15
CA ASN A 574 18.88 3.72 -5.76
C ASN A 574 17.54 4.44 -5.62
N THR A 575 17.13 5.19 -6.64
CA THR A 575 15.93 6.04 -6.57
C THR A 575 15.19 6.03 -7.89
N GLY A 576 13.86 5.91 -7.83
CA GLY A 576 12.97 6.19 -8.94
C GLY A 576 12.91 7.67 -9.29
N SER A 577 11.97 8.04 -10.17
CA SER A 577 11.80 9.42 -10.63
C SER A 577 10.33 9.88 -10.56
N PRO A 578 10.05 11.12 -10.11
CA PRO A 578 8.70 11.68 -10.09
C PRO A 578 8.27 12.19 -11.49
N SER A 579 7.73 11.29 -12.32
CA SER A 579 7.17 11.64 -13.62
C SER A 579 5.79 12.33 -13.49
N ARG A 580 5.46 13.19 -14.46
CA ARG A 580 4.14 13.81 -14.58
C ARG A 580 3.28 13.07 -15.59
N LEU A 581 2.11 12.60 -15.15
CA LEU A 581 1.07 12.01 -15.99
C LEU A 581 -0.02 13.05 -16.25
N SER A 582 -0.12 13.54 -17.48
CA SER A 582 -1.06 14.57 -17.92
C SER A 582 -2.32 13.96 -18.52
N GLU A 583 -3.48 14.46 -18.11
CA GLU A 583 -4.78 14.09 -18.65
C GLU A 583 -5.41 15.28 -19.39
N TYR A 584 -5.97 15.02 -20.57
CA TYR A 584 -6.63 15.98 -21.43
C TYR A 584 -8.09 15.63 -21.67
N ASP A 585 -8.97 16.62 -21.51
CA ASP A 585 -10.36 16.54 -21.99
C ASP A 585 -10.36 16.74 -23.52
N LEU A 586 -10.68 15.69 -24.27
CA LEU A 586 -10.69 15.70 -25.74
C LEU A 586 -11.82 16.54 -26.34
N THR A 587 -12.91 16.78 -25.60
CA THR A 587 -13.99 17.67 -26.03
C THR A 587 -13.52 19.13 -26.10
N THR A 588 -12.69 19.55 -25.15
CA THR A 588 -12.18 20.92 -25.03
C THR A 588 -10.77 21.09 -25.59
N GLY A 589 -10.01 20.00 -25.72
CA GLY A 589 -8.60 19.96 -26.11
C GLY A 589 -7.67 20.55 -25.05
N LYS A 590 -8.06 20.50 -23.77
CA LYS A 590 -7.34 21.14 -22.66
C LYS A 590 -6.95 20.13 -21.61
N LEU A 591 -5.82 20.40 -20.96
CA LEU A 591 -5.36 19.68 -19.78
C LEU A 591 -6.42 19.74 -18.67
N SER A 592 -7.02 18.59 -18.33
CA SER A 592 -8.06 18.41 -17.32
C SER A 592 -7.49 18.07 -15.96
N HIS A 593 -6.39 17.31 -15.89
CA HIS A 593 -5.66 16.93 -14.67
C HIS A 593 -4.19 16.63 -14.98
N GLU A 594 -3.37 16.57 -13.95
CA GLU A 594 -1.99 16.08 -14.00
C GLU A 594 -1.72 15.40 -12.66
N TYR A 595 -1.07 14.25 -12.69
CA TYR A 595 -0.87 13.38 -11.55
C TYR A 595 0.61 13.05 -11.39
N LEU A 596 1.03 12.75 -10.16
CA LEU A 596 2.37 12.26 -9.89
C LEU A 596 2.42 10.74 -10.14
N TYR A 597 3.25 10.34 -11.11
CA TYR A 597 3.60 8.95 -11.37
C TYR A 597 5.04 8.67 -10.91
N PRO A 598 5.26 7.85 -9.87
CA PRO A 598 6.61 7.46 -9.46
C PRO A 598 7.11 6.26 -10.28
N THR A 599 8.18 6.46 -11.06
CA THR A 599 8.88 5.35 -11.74
C THR A 599 9.71 4.52 -10.74
N GLU A 600 9.95 3.24 -11.02
CA GLU A 600 10.86 2.45 -10.19
C GLU A 600 12.34 2.80 -10.42
N PRO A 601 13.22 2.59 -9.43
CA PRO A 601 14.66 2.57 -9.64
C PRO A 601 15.07 1.57 -10.73
N VAL A 602 16.26 1.76 -11.30
CA VAL A 602 16.83 0.77 -12.23
C VAL A 602 17.01 -0.56 -11.51
N ALA A 603 16.37 -1.62 -12.04
CA ALA A 603 16.31 -2.92 -11.39
C ALA A 603 17.68 -3.61 -11.27
N GLU A 604 18.46 -3.59 -12.34
CA GLU A 604 19.75 -4.27 -12.40
C GLU A 604 20.91 -3.26 -12.41
N ARG A 605 22.02 -3.59 -11.74
CA ARG A 605 23.23 -2.77 -11.81
C ARG A 605 23.96 -3.00 -13.13
N PRO A 606 24.55 -1.96 -13.73
CA PRO A 606 25.54 -2.15 -14.78
C PRO A 606 26.67 -3.05 -14.30
N THR A 607 27.21 -3.86 -15.21
CA THR A 607 28.31 -4.79 -14.91
C THR A 607 29.63 -4.10 -14.60
N GLN A 608 29.74 -2.80 -14.89
CA GLN A 608 30.86 -1.92 -14.55
C GLN A 608 30.35 -0.79 -13.65
N ASP A 609 31.14 -0.38 -12.65
CA ASP A 609 30.74 0.64 -11.66
C ASP A 609 30.38 2.00 -12.29
N ASP A 610 30.88 2.31 -13.48
CA ASP A 610 30.60 3.51 -14.27
C ASP A 610 29.75 3.25 -15.52
N GLY A 611 29.11 2.07 -15.61
CA GLY A 611 28.25 1.69 -16.72
C GLY A 611 26.95 2.51 -16.76
N PHE A 612 26.40 2.67 -17.97
CA PHE A 612 25.14 3.39 -18.16
C PHE A 612 23.94 2.57 -17.64
N ALA A 613 22.99 3.26 -17.02
CA ALA A 613 21.76 2.71 -16.47
C ALA A 613 20.63 3.74 -16.61
N THR A 614 19.45 3.31 -17.03
CA THR A 614 18.24 4.15 -17.08
C THR A 614 16.99 3.32 -16.78
N SER A 615 15.92 3.99 -16.34
CA SER A 615 14.57 3.43 -16.15
C SER A 615 13.55 4.52 -16.37
N GLY A 616 12.41 4.17 -16.94
CA GLY A 616 11.44 5.16 -17.41
C GLY A 616 10.06 4.58 -17.65
N LEU A 617 9.05 5.44 -17.55
CA LEU A 617 7.68 5.16 -18.02
C LEU A 617 7.65 5.36 -19.54
N VAL A 618 7.51 4.26 -20.29
CA VAL A 618 7.63 4.29 -21.76
C VAL A 618 6.30 4.18 -22.48
N ASP A 619 5.28 3.57 -21.88
CA ASP A 619 3.94 3.57 -22.48
C ASP A 619 2.81 3.53 -21.45
N LEU A 620 1.63 3.94 -21.89
CA LEU A 620 0.38 3.92 -21.15
C LEU A 620 -0.73 3.28 -21.99
N LEU A 621 -1.66 2.58 -21.36
CA LEU A 621 -2.82 2.00 -22.01
C LEU A 621 -4.03 2.07 -21.07
N ALA A 622 -5.02 2.89 -21.42
CA ALA A 622 -6.23 3.01 -20.63
C ALA A 622 -7.07 1.72 -20.69
N LEU A 623 -7.39 1.16 -19.53
CA LEU A 623 -8.30 0.01 -19.38
C LEU A 623 -9.75 0.49 -19.21
N ASP A 624 -9.93 1.57 -18.45
CA ASP A 624 -11.18 2.33 -18.34
C ASP A 624 -10.90 3.84 -18.18
N ASP A 625 -11.78 4.57 -17.51
CA ASP A 625 -11.67 6.03 -17.33
C ASP A 625 -10.64 6.43 -16.27
N ASP A 626 -10.34 5.55 -15.30
CA ASP A 626 -9.47 5.83 -14.15
C ASP A 626 -8.31 4.83 -13.99
N HIS A 627 -8.39 3.66 -14.62
CA HIS A 627 -7.40 2.59 -14.57
C HIS A 627 -6.61 2.48 -15.87
N LEU A 628 -5.29 2.43 -15.75
CA LEU A 628 -4.37 2.30 -16.89
C LEU A 628 -3.35 1.20 -16.62
N LEU A 629 -2.87 0.57 -17.68
CA LEU A 629 -1.60 -0.13 -17.66
C LEU A 629 -0.47 0.87 -17.93
N ALA A 630 0.60 0.76 -17.17
CA ALA A 630 1.83 1.53 -17.32
C ALA A 630 2.99 0.58 -17.59
N LEU A 631 3.72 0.84 -18.67
CA LEU A 631 4.89 0.04 -19.07
C LEU A 631 6.15 0.79 -18.65
N GLU A 632 6.95 0.18 -17.77
CA GLU A 632 8.28 0.70 -17.43
C GLU A 632 9.37 -0.16 -18.05
N ARG A 633 10.35 0.50 -18.66
CA ARG A 633 11.51 -0.13 -19.29
C ARG A 633 12.77 0.45 -18.67
N GLY A 634 13.58 -0.45 -18.12
CA GLY A 634 14.92 -0.16 -17.63
C GLY A 634 15.98 -0.82 -18.50
N PHE A 635 17.15 -0.20 -18.59
CA PHE A 635 18.33 -0.74 -19.25
C PHE A 635 19.56 -0.53 -18.39
N SER A 636 20.41 -1.56 -18.31
CA SER A 636 21.72 -1.48 -17.66
C SER A 636 22.82 -2.12 -18.49
N GLU A 637 23.94 -1.41 -18.64
CA GLU A 637 25.06 -1.85 -19.48
C GLU A 637 25.63 -3.21 -19.00
N GLY A 638 25.46 -4.22 -19.85
CA GLY A 638 25.89 -5.60 -19.60
C GLY A 638 24.89 -6.46 -18.81
N ALA A 639 23.82 -5.88 -18.25
CA ALA A 639 22.71 -6.62 -17.67
C ALA A 639 21.54 -6.80 -18.67
N GLY A 640 21.32 -5.82 -19.55
CA GLY A 640 20.25 -5.86 -20.56
C GLY A 640 19.04 -5.03 -20.14
N ASN A 641 17.88 -5.35 -20.73
CA ASN A 641 16.62 -4.68 -20.44
C ASN A 641 15.86 -5.39 -19.31
N THR A 642 15.13 -4.60 -18.52
CA THR A 642 14.10 -5.06 -17.59
C THR A 642 12.80 -4.36 -17.96
N VAL A 643 11.73 -5.10 -18.16
CA VAL A 643 10.45 -4.54 -18.60
C VAL A 643 9.34 -5.00 -17.68
N ARG A 644 8.65 -4.05 -17.06
CA ARG A 644 7.59 -4.32 -16.07
C ARG A 644 6.30 -3.63 -16.47
N LEU A 645 5.20 -4.34 -16.25
CA LEU A 645 3.86 -3.84 -16.44
C LEU A 645 3.24 -3.57 -15.06
N TYR A 646 2.69 -2.39 -14.89
CA TYR A 646 1.94 -1.98 -13.70
C TYR A 646 0.51 -1.67 -14.08
N GLU A 647 -0.43 -1.89 -13.16
CA GLU A 647 -1.74 -1.27 -13.19
C GLU A 647 -1.71 -0.03 -12.27
N ILE A 648 -2.26 1.07 -12.76
CA ILE A 648 -2.40 2.31 -12.00
C ILE A 648 -3.85 2.77 -11.94
N ASP A 649 -4.22 3.36 -10.80
CA ASP A 649 -5.50 4.04 -10.58
C ASP A 649 -5.25 5.53 -10.30
N VAL A 650 -5.82 6.40 -11.14
CA VAL A 650 -5.71 7.85 -11.03
C VAL A 650 -6.84 8.50 -10.21
N SER A 651 -7.92 7.78 -9.91
CA SER A 651 -9.16 8.31 -9.32
C SER A 651 -8.95 8.99 -7.96
N ARG A 652 -7.92 8.57 -7.22
CA ARG A 652 -7.57 9.08 -5.89
C ARG A 652 -6.32 9.95 -5.87
N ALA A 653 -5.65 10.11 -7.00
CA ALA A 653 -4.41 10.88 -7.11
C ALA A 653 -4.66 12.39 -6.92
N THR A 654 -3.66 13.10 -6.39
CA THR A 654 -3.74 14.56 -6.26
C THR A 654 -3.52 15.22 -7.62
N ASP A 655 -4.39 16.15 -8.01
CA ASP A 655 -4.18 17.01 -9.17
C ASP A 655 -3.03 18.00 -8.91
N ILE A 656 -1.91 17.81 -9.59
CA ILE A 656 -0.66 18.57 -9.44
C ILE A 656 -0.44 19.64 -10.51
N ARG A 657 -1.39 19.91 -11.41
CA ARG A 657 -1.24 20.92 -12.49
C ARG A 657 -0.89 22.33 -12.02
N HIS A 658 -1.14 22.62 -10.75
CA HIS A 658 -0.89 23.92 -10.13
C HIS A 658 0.44 23.97 -9.36
N ILE A 659 1.20 22.87 -9.35
CA ILE A 659 2.50 22.76 -8.70
C ILE A 659 3.59 22.94 -9.76
N ASP A 660 4.33 24.04 -9.65
CA ASP A 660 5.39 24.36 -10.59
C ASP A 660 6.58 23.39 -10.47
N ALA A 661 6.95 23.03 -9.24
CA ALA A 661 8.10 22.18 -8.90
C ALA A 661 7.76 21.23 -7.74
N LEU A 662 7.77 19.92 -8.01
CA LEU A 662 7.49 18.89 -7.00
C LEU A 662 8.57 18.80 -5.93
N SER A 663 9.84 19.10 -6.25
CA SER A 663 10.94 19.03 -5.27
C SER A 663 10.93 20.15 -4.24
N GLU A 664 10.14 21.20 -4.46
CA GLU A 664 10.10 22.41 -3.61
C GLU A 664 8.72 22.63 -2.95
N THR A 665 7.77 21.71 -3.16
CA THR A 665 6.40 21.88 -2.65
C THR A 665 6.24 21.39 -1.22
N ASP A 666 5.57 22.19 -0.39
CA ASP A 666 5.07 21.76 0.93
C ASP A 666 3.69 21.10 0.83
N ALA A 667 3.09 21.06 -0.36
CA ALA A 667 1.78 20.44 -0.56
C ALA A 667 1.87 18.93 -0.39
N ARG A 668 0.89 18.35 0.31
CA ARG A 668 0.75 16.90 0.41
C ARG A 668 0.25 16.36 -0.92
N VAL A 669 1.14 15.73 -1.68
CA VAL A 669 0.83 15.10 -2.96
C VAL A 669 0.63 13.60 -2.75
N ARG A 670 -0.55 13.09 -3.11
CA ARG A 670 -0.80 11.66 -3.25
C ARG A 670 -0.49 11.25 -4.71
N PRO A 671 0.48 10.35 -4.95
CA PRO A 671 0.72 9.81 -6.30
C PRO A 671 -0.46 8.93 -6.75
N VAL A 672 -0.42 8.51 -8.01
CA VAL A 672 -1.30 7.42 -8.48
C VAL A 672 -1.09 6.18 -7.63
N ASP A 673 -2.16 5.42 -7.41
CA ASP A 673 -2.00 4.09 -6.84
C ASP A 673 -1.41 3.19 -7.94
N LYS A 674 -0.41 2.37 -7.59
CA LYS A 674 0.40 1.61 -8.56
C LYS A 674 0.67 0.22 -8.03
N GLN A 675 0.36 -0.79 -8.84
CA GLN A 675 0.56 -2.21 -8.51
C GLN A 675 1.31 -2.92 -9.64
N LEU A 676 2.33 -3.71 -9.29
CA LEU A 676 3.03 -4.54 -10.28
C LEU A 676 2.10 -5.66 -10.76
N VAL A 677 1.96 -5.77 -12.07
CA VAL A 677 1.14 -6.77 -12.74
C VAL A 677 2.02 -7.90 -13.31
N ALA A 678 3.14 -7.56 -13.95
CA ALA A 678 4.08 -8.56 -14.46
C ALA A 678 5.50 -7.99 -14.65
N ASP A 679 6.52 -8.84 -14.45
CA ASP A 679 7.87 -8.65 -15.01
C ASP A 679 8.00 -9.54 -16.24
N LEU A 680 8.25 -8.96 -17.41
CA LEU A 680 8.26 -9.72 -18.67
C LEU A 680 9.39 -10.77 -18.71
N GLY A 681 10.46 -10.58 -17.95
CA GLY A 681 11.55 -11.55 -17.86
C GLY A 681 11.10 -12.91 -17.27
N ASP A 682 10.03 -12.92 -16.47
CA ASP A 682 9.53 -14.13 -15.81
C ASP A 682 8.81 -15.09 -16.77
N PHE A 683 8.41 -14.62 -17.96
CA PHE A 683 7.80 -15.46 -19.00
C PHE A 683 8.82 -16.34 -19.75
N GLY A 684 10.11 -16.25 -19.43
CA GLY A 684 11.14 -17.15 -19.95
C GLY A 684 11.67 -16.78 -21.35
N PHE A 685 11.48 -15.53 -21.76
CA PHE A 685 12.16 -14.92 -22.90
C PHE A 685 12.99 -13.70 -22.44
N GLU A 686 13.89 -13.23 -23.30
CA GLU A 686 14.70 -12.03 -23.03
C GLU A 686 14.04 -10.83 -23.72
N PRO A 687 13.39 -9.92 -22.96
CA PRO A 687 12.77 -8.74 -23.55
C PRO A 687 13.84 -7.81 -24.13
N ASP A 688 13.58 -7.29 -25.33
CA ASP A 688 14.38 -6.21 -25.91
C ASP A 688 13.86 -4.84 -25.43
N ASN A 689 14.13 -3.77 -26.18
CA ASN A 689 13.70 -2.41 -25.87
C ASN A 689 12.18 -2.20 -26.06
N ILE A 690 11.34 -2.87 -25.25
CA ILE A 690 9.88 -2.79 -25.34
C ILE A 690 9.41 -1.41 -24.92
N GLU A 691 8.73 -0.72 -25.85
CA GLU A 691 8.34 0.69 -25.68
C GLU A 691 6.87 0.95 -26.04
N GLY A 692 6.19 0.03 -26.74
CA GLY A 692 4.79 0.22 -27.12
C GLY A 692 3.89 -0.96 -26.75
N MET A 693 2.65 -0.68 -26.40
CA MET A 693 1.61 -1.66 -26.11
C MET A 693 0.21 -1.22 -26.56
N THR A 694 -0.67 -2.19 -26.85
CA THR A 694 -2.09 -1.92 -27.12
C THR A 694 -2.94 -3.17 -26.94
N LEU A 695 -4.22 -3.01 -26.62
CA LEU A 695 -5.18 -4.12 -26.62
C LEU A 695 -5.39 -4.65 -28.05
N GLY A 696 -5.66 -5.95 -28.18
CA GLY A 696 -6.02 -6.59 -29.44
C GLY A 696 -7.49 -7.04 -29.50
N PRO A 697 -7.83 -8.00 -30.37
CA PRO A 697 -9.15 -8.64 -30.32
C PRO A 697 -9.31 -9.52 -29.07
N GLU A 698 -10.56 -9.72 -28.64
CA GLU A 698 -10.91 -10.78 -27.69
C GLU A 698 -10.54 -12.16 -28.28
N LEU A 699 -9.87 -12.98 -27.48
CA LEU A 699 -9.46 -14.33 -27.81
C LEU A 699 -10.66 -15.28 -27.80
N ALA A 700 -10.49 -16.47 -28.39
CA ALA A 700 -11.59 -17.44 -28.52
C ALA A 700 -12.12 -17.96 -27.17
N ASP A 701 -11.35 -17.81 -26.09
CA ASP A 701 -11.71 -18.18 -24.72
C ASP A 701 -12.34 -17.04 -23.91
N GLY A 702 -12.44 -15.83 -24.48
CA GLY A 702 -13.06 -14.65 -23.87
C GLY A 702 -12.07 -13.70 -23.20
N ARG A 703 -10.78 -14.06 -23.09
CA ARG A 703 -9.76 -13.15 -22.56
C ARG A 703 -9.40 -12.07 -23.57
N GLN A 704 -8.94 -10.93 -23.07
CA GLN A 704 -8.51 -9.82 -23.90
C GLN A 704 -7.05 -10.03 -24.33
N SER A 705 -6.71 -9.87 -25.61
CA SER A 705 -5.28 -9.90 -25.99
C SER A 705 -4.61 -8.55 -25.72
N LEU A 706 -3.34 -8.59 -25.34
CA LEU A 706 -2.43 -7.44 -25.20
C LEU A 706 -1.23 -7.68 -26.11
N LEU A 707 -0.92 -6.72 -26.97
CA LEU A 707 0.21 -6.77 -27.89
C LEU A 707 1.25 -5.73 -27.48
N LEU A 708 2.52 -6.13 -27.39
CA LEU A 708 3.66 -5.25 -27.14
C LEU A 708 4.64 -5.25 -28.31
N VAL A 709 5.40 -4.17 -28.47
CA VAL A 709 6.45 -4.03 -29.50
C VAL A 709 7.75 -3.47 -28.89
N SER A 710 8.90 -3.93 -29.40
CA SER A 710 10.17 -3.26 -29.13
C SER A 710 10.62 -2.37 -30.26
N ASP A 711 11.24 -1.28 -29.85
CA ASP A 711 12.14 -0.50 -30.67
C ASP A 711 13.47 -1.26 -30.86
N ASP A 712 14.04 -1.19 -32.06
CA ASP A 712 15.36 -1.76 -32.35
C ASP A 712 16.47 -0.71 -32.38
N ASN A 713 16.16 0.56 -32.09
CA ASN A 713 17.06 1.72 -32.21
C ASN A 713 17.75 1.81 -33.59
N PHE A 714 17.20 1.16 -34.62
CA PHE A 714 17.86 0.90 -35.90
C PHE A 714 19.28 0.28 -35.77
N SER A 715 19.49 -0.54 -34.74
CA SER A 715 20.76 -1.16 -34.38
C SER A 715 20.81 -2.66 -34.72
N GLU A 716 21.95 -3.15 -35.23
CA GLU A 716 22.17 -4.58 -35.48
C GLU A 716 22.22 -5.44 -34.20
N THR A 717 22.27 -4.82 -33.01
CA THR A 717 22.34 -5.53 -31.71
C THR A 717 20.99 -5.65 -31.01
N GLN A 718 19.93 -5.05 -31.58
CA GLN A 718 18.57 -5.11 -31.08
C GLN A 718 17.65 -5.64 -32.19
N SER A 719 16.42 -5.98 -31.83
CA SER A 719 15.43 -6.57 -32.71
C SER A 719 14.07 -5.91 -32.51
N THR A 720 13.29 -5.79 -33.58
CA THR A 720 11.88 -5.40 -33.48
C THR A 720 11.06 -6.63 -33.12
N GLN A 721 10.74 -6.77 -31.85
CA GLN A 721 9.95 -7.87 -31.28
C GLN A 721 8.47 -7.47 -31.26
N PHE A 722 7.60 -8.47 -31.44
CA PHE A 722 6.19 -8.41 -31.12
C PHE A 722 5.90 -9.51 -30.11
N ILE A 723 5.21 -9.17 -29.03
CA ILE A 723 4.87 -10.07 -27.93
C ILE A 723 3.36 -10.02 -27.74
N ALA A 724 2.72 -11.19 -27.61
CA ALA A 724 1.30 -11.28 -27.28
C ALA A 724 1.10 -11.92 -25.90
N LEU A 725 0.25 -11.29 -25.09
CA LEU A 725 -0.23 -11.80 -23.81
C LEU A 725 -1.76 -11.92 -23.85
N ALA A 726 -2.33 -12.83 -23.06
CA ALA A 726 -3.75 -12.86 -22.73
C ALA A 726 -3.97 -12.23 -21.35
N LEU A 727 -4.84 -11.24 -21.30
CA LEU A 727 -5.23 -10.46 -20.13
C LEU A 727 -6.60 -10.94 -19.65
N GLU A 728 -6.68 -11.42 -18.42
CA GLU A 728 -7.96 -11.66 -17.74
C GLU A 728 -8.35 -10.38 -17.00
N LEU A 729 -9.44 -9.75 -17.45
CA LEU A 729 -9.97 -8.54 -16.83
C LEU A 729 -11.15 -8.90 -15.91
N ASP A 730 -11.21 -8.33 -14.71
CA ASP A 730 -12.41 -8.41 -13.88
C ASP A 730 -13.55 -7.69 -14.62
N PRO A 731 -14.67 -8.36 -14.93
CA PRO A 731 -15.80 -7.69 -15.56
C PRO A 731 -16.32 -6.59 -14.64
N ALA A 732 -16.06 -5.33 -14.99
CA ALA A 732 -16.68 -4.17 -14.39
C ALA A 732 -18.20 -4.42 -14.22
N ASP A 733 -18.65 -4.55 -12.97
CA ASP A 733 -20.03 -4.81 -12.51
C ASP A 733 -20.98 -5.42 -13.57
N ASP A 734 -21.13 -6.75 -13.57
CA ASP A 734 -22.13 -7.49 -14.34
C ASP A 734 -23.55 -6.90 -14.16
N PRO A 735 -24.19 -6.34 -15.21
CA PRO A 735 -25.53 -5.76 -15.11
C PRO A 735 -26.66 -6.80 -14.98
N ASP A 736 -26.37 -8.11 -14.99
CA ASP A 736 -27.38 -9.18 -15.09
C ASP A 736 -27.43 -10.18 -13.91
N CYS A 737 -26.81 -9.92 -12.75
CA CYS A 737 -26.86 -10.86 -11.62
C CYS A 737 -28.23 -10.90 -10.90
N TRP A 738 -29.08 -11.84 -11.35
CA TRP A 738 -30.44 -12.13 -10.89
C TRP A 738 -30.45 -13.29 -9.89
N TRP A 739 -30.99 -13.10 -8.67
CA TRP A 739 -31.45 -14.21 -7.80
C TRP A 739 -32.96 -14.14 -7.48
N PRO A 740 -33.68 -15.29 -7.43
CA PRO A 740 -35.13 -15.35 -7.24
C PRO A 740 -35.57 -15.40 -5.76
N PRO A 741 -36.83 -15.02 -5.44
CA PRO A 741 -37.27 -14.68 -4.10
C PRO A 741 -37.79 -15.88 -3.28
N GLY A 742 -37.48 -15.91 -1.99
CA GLY A 742 -38.17 -16.81 -1.06
C GLY A 742 -37.76 -16.71 0.41
N LEU A 743 -38.72 -16.24 1.23
CA LEU A 743 -38.90 -16.50 2.68
C LEU A 743 -38.27 -15.51 3.68
N ILE A 744 -38.91 -14.35 3.82
CA ILE A 744 -39.08 -13.73 5.15
C ILE A 744 -40.55 -13.87 5.56
N LYS A 745 -40.77 -14.55 6.69
CA LYS A 745 -42.00 -14.39 7.48
C LYS A 745 -41.91 -13.06 8.22
N GLU A 746 -42.87 -12.18 7.96
CA GLU A 746 -42.97 -10.85 8.57
C GLU A 746 -43.15 -10.85 10.10
N PRO A 747 -42.66 -9.82 10.80
CA PRO A 747 -43.22 -9.33 12.05
C PRO A 747 -44.28 -8.22 11.81
N PRO A 748 -45.09 -7.88 12.83
CA PRO A 748 -46.49 -7.50 12.65
C PRO A 748 -46.73 -6.00 12.43
N GLY A 749 -47.55 -5.71 11.42
CA GLY A 749 -48.85 -5.09 11.58
C GLY A 749 -48.95 -3.67 12.18
N HIS A 750 -49.12 -2.69 11.29
CA HIS A 750 -50.05 -1.56 11.48
C HIS A 750 -50.61 -1.18 10.09
N GLY A 751 -51.85 -1.56 9.74
CA GLY A 751 -53.03 -0.66 9.77
C GLY A 751 -52.86 0.50 8.78
N TRP A 752 -53.57 0.59 7.66
CA TRP A 752 -55.00 0.89 7.54
C TRP A 752 -55.55 0.55 6.13
N GLY A 753 -56.73 -0.11 6.05
CA GLY A 753 -57.85 0.47 5.28
C GLY A 753 -58.32 -0.09 3.92
N ARG A 754 -58.94 -1.29 3.92
CA ARG A 754 -60.22 -1.67 3.21
C ARG A 754 -60.27 -1.77 1.65
N PRO A 755 -61.29 -2.42 1.04
CA PRO A 755 -61.59 -3.88 1.04
C PRO A 755 -61.97 -4.42 -0.38
N ASP A 756 -62.34 -5.71 -0.44
CA ASP A 756 -63.18 -6.37 -1.49
C ASP A 756 -62.45 -6.80 -2.80
N HIS A 757 -62.55 -8.01 -3.40
CA HIS A 757 -63.41 -9.18 -3.28
C HIS A 757 -62.78 -10.44 -3.97
N ALA A 758 -63.12 -11.63 -3.44
CA ALA A 758 -63.41 -12.91 -4.13
C ALA A 758 -62.31 -13.81 -4.77
N GLY A 759 -61.98 -14.93 -4.07
CA GLY A 759 -62.35 -16.29 -4.50
C GLY A 759 -61.44 -17.09 -5.49
N PRO A 760 -60.84 -18.24 -5.07
CA PRO A 760 -60.03 -19.18 -5.90
C PRO A 760 -60.92 -20.39 -6.37
N PRO A 761 -60.44 -21.60 -6.77
CA PRO A 761 -59.08 -22.18 -6.93
C PRO A 761 -58.89 -23.01 -8.25
N ASP A 762 -57.75 -23.69 -8.48
CA ASP A 762 -57.64 -25.18 -8.43
C ASP A 762 -56.27 -25.73 -8.92
N PHE A 763 -55.99 -26.95 -8.43
CA PHE A 763 -54.80 -27.81 -8.43
C PHE A 763 -54.37 -28.44 -9.77
N GLY A 764 -53.12 -28.97 -9.81
CA GLY A 764 -52.81 -30.14 -10.63
C GLY A 764 -51.34 -30.59 -10.75
N GLN A 765 -50.93 -31.55 -9.89
CA GLN A 765 -50.12 -32.78 -10.15
C GLN A 765 -48.85 -32.69 -11.03
N PHE A 766 -47.69 -33.26 -10.68
CA PHE A 766 -47.37 -34.65 -10.30
C PHE A 766 -45.98 -34.72 -9.58
N GLY A 767 -45.83 -35.60 -8.58
CA GLY A 767 -44.52 -36.14 -8.17
C GLY A 767 -44.27 -37.52 -8.83
N PRO A 768 -43.54 -38.45 -8.19
CA PRO A 768 -42.25 -38.35 -7.48
C PRO A 768 -41.29 -39.54 -7.82
N HIS A 769 -40.02 -39.51 -7.42
CA HIS A 769 -39.16 -40.70 -7.13
C HIS A 769 -37.98 -40.24 -6.24
N ILE A 770 -37.95 -40.49 -4.92
CA ILE A 770 -37.36 -41.64 -4.15
C ILE A 770 -35.85 -41.80 -4.44
N LEU A 771 -34.90 -41.35 -3.59
CA LEU A 771 -34.43 -41.76 -2.24
C LEU A 771 -33.69 -43.11 -2.12
N ASP A 772 -32.68 -43.06 -1.24
CA ASP A 772 -31.85 -44.11 -0.59
C ASP A 772 -30.46 -44.36 -1.23
N GLU A 773 -29.33 -44.55 -0.54
CA GLU A 773 -28.84 -44.41 0.85
C GLU A 773 -27.41 -45.04 0.87
N HIS A 774 -26.59 -44.66 1.86
CA HIS A 774 -25.48 -45.43 2.50
C HIS A 774 -24.00 -45.42 2.02
N ILE A 775 -23.16 -44.69 2.80
CA ILE A 775 -22.06 -45.13 3.72
C ILE A 775 -21.20 -46.37 3.37
N PHE A 776 -19.86 -46.23 3.25
CA PHE A 776 -18.79 -46.78 4.16
C PHE A 776 -17.34 -46.77 3.59
N SER A 777 -16.38 -46.41 4.46
CA SER A 777 -15.08 -47.07 4.75
C SER A 777 -13.80 -46.84 3.92
N SER A 778 -12.88 -46.06 4.52
CA SER A 778 -11.53 -46.39 5.07
C SER A 778 -10.42 -47.18 4.33
N ARG A 779 -9.19 -46.61 4.49
CA ARG A 779 -7.81 -47.18 4.65
C ARG A 779 -6.94 -47.58 3.44
N MET A 780 -5.72 -46.99 3.42
CA MET A 780 -4.34 -47.56 3.30
C MET A 780 -3.43 -46.50 2.63
N SER A 781 -2.11 -46.32 2.86
CA SER A 781 -1.06 -46.93 3.69
C SER A 781 0.23 -46.09 3.54
N GLU A 782 1.08 -46.07 4.56
CA GLU A 782 2.44 -45.50 4.61
C GLU A 782 3.44 -46.15 3.64
N SER A 783 4.50 -45.42 3.22
CA SER A 783 5.92 -45.79 3.44
C SER A 783 6.94 -44.81 2.79
N PRO A 784 8.20 -44.78 3.27
CA PRO A 784 9.05 -43.58 3.31
C PRO A 784 10.30 -43.64 2.41
N PHE A 785 10.92 -42.49 2.10
CA PHE A 785 12.30 -42.43 1.57
C PHE A 785 13.04 -41.13 1.91
N SER A 786 14.22 -41.30 2.50
CA SER A 786 15.39 -40.41 2.49
C SER A 786 16.60 -41.36 2.67
N PRO A 787 17.82 -41.15 2.09
CA PRO A 787 18.71 -40.04 2.50
C PRO A 787 19.79 -39.57 1.47
N GLY A 788 20.57 -38.54 1.84
CA GLY A 788 21.97 -38.34 1.38
C GLY A 788 22.27 -36.95 0.81
N SER A 789 22.86 -36.02 1.58
CA SER A 789 24.31 -35.80 1.78
C SER A 789 25.01 -35.03 0.66
N GLY A 790 25.52 -33.81 0.95
CA GLY A 790 26.46 -33.12 0.07
C GLY A 790 26.71 -31.67 0.48
N SER A 791 27.66 -31.45 1.38
CA SER A 791 28.17 -30.16 1.84
C SER A 791 29.21 -29.53 0.89
N GLN A 792 29.23 -28.18 0.88
CA GLN A 792 30.33 -27.22 0.58
C GLN A 792 30.38 -26.57 -0.83
N PRO A 793 31.01 -25.37 -0.97
CA PRO A 793 30.94 -24.17 -0.11
C PRO A 793 30.71 -22.89 -0.95
N THR A 794 30.01 -21.89 -0.41
CA THR A 794 30.06 -20.50 -0.92
C THR A 794 31.31 -19.80 -0.37
N PRO A 795 32.03 -19.01 -1.19
CA PRO A 795 33.20 -18.26 -0.74
C PRO A 795 32.78 -16.98 0.01
N GLU A 796 33.28 -16.83 1.23
CA GLU A 796 33.40 -15.54 1.93
C GLU A 796 34.28 -14.57 1.13
N PHE A 797 33.88 -13.30 1.04
CA PHE A 797 34.74 -12.10 1.08
C PHE A 797 33.86 -10.84 1.29
N PRO A 798 34.42 -9.72 1.78
CA PRO A 798 33.97 -9.06 3.00
C PRO A 798 33.23 -7.72 2.77
N ILE A 799 32.40 -7.37 3.74
CA ILE A 799 31.75 -6.06 3.89
C ILE A 799 32.69 -5.11 4.65
N GLN A 800 33.08 -3.99 4.04
CA GLN A 800 33.36 -2.69 4.66
C GLN A 800 33.04 -1.64 3.58
N LEU A 801 32.18 -0.65 3.78
CA LEU A 801 32.32 0.54 4.65
C LEU A 801 30.92 1.23 4.68
N THR A 802 30.21 1.38 5.81
CA THR A 802 30.20 2.58 6.70
C THR A 802 30.53 3.88 5.96
N GLY A 803 29.70 4.92 5.91
CA GLY A 803 28.86 5.49 6.94
C GLY A 803 28.89 7.01 6.75
N LEU A 804 27.82 7.65 7.19
CA LEU A 804 27.43 9.03 6.94
C LEU A 804 28.49 10.08 7.31
N ALA A 805 28.35 11.21 6.61
CA ALA A 805 29.08 12.43 6.84
C ALA A 805 28.96 12.88 8.30
N ASP A 806 30.11 13.18 8.92
CA ASP A 806 30.17 13.93 10.17
C ASP A 806 31.06 15.17 9.95
N PRO A 807 30.70 16.35 10.51
CA PRO A 807 31.27 17.63 10.14
C PRO A 807 32.61 17.86 10.86
N MET A 808 33.65 18.19 10.12
CA MET A 808 34.95 18.55 10.69
C MET A 808 35.11 20.08 10.87
N PRO A 809 35.66 20.54 12.01
CA PRO A 809 35.94 21.95 12.26
C PRO A 809 37.28 22.39 11.64
N MET A 810 37.40 23.70 11.39
CA MET A 810 38.55 24.39 10.79
C MET A 810 39.92 24.05 11.42
N GLY A 811 40.96 23.94 10.58
CA GLY A 811 42.31 24.35 10.96
C GLY A 811 43.52 23.77 10.21
N LEU A 812 44.04 24.57 9.27
CA LEU A 812 45.47 24.85 8.97
C LEU A 812 46.41 23.81 8.30
N ASP A 813 46.87 24.27 7.13
CA ASP A 813 48.22 24.29 6.56
C ASP A 813 48.86 23.03 5.92
N LEU A 814 48.90 23.12 4.59
CA LEU A 814 49.95 22.62 3.69
C LEU A 814 51.29 23.34 3.93
N LEU A 815 52.36 22.58 4.11
CA LEU A 815 53.68 22.87 3.53
C LEU A 815 54.41 21.56 3.24
N MET A 816 54.58 21.29 1.93
CA MET A 816 55.68 20.58 1.24
C MET A 816 56.17 19.26 1.87
N SER A 817 56.12 18.12 1.18
CA SER A 817 56.78 17.83 -0.10
C SER A 817 56.41 16.45 -0.62
#